data_AF-A0A3D3JEV6-F1
#
_entry.id   AF-A0A3D3JEV6-F1
#
_cell.length_a   1.000
_cell.length_b   1.000
_cell.length_c   1.000
_cell.angle_alpha   90.00
_cell.angle_beta   90.00
_cell.angle_gamma   90.00
#
_symmetry.space_group_name_H-M   'P 1'
#
loop_
_entity.id
_entity.type
_entity.pdbx_description
1 polymer ?
#
loop_
_entity_poly.entity_id
_entity_poly.type
_entity_poly.pdbx_seq_one_letter_code
_entity_poly.pdbx_strand_id
1 'polypeptide(L)'
;MTSRQIRQAFLDFFAERGHRIVPSAPVIPHGDPTLLFTNAGMNQFKDVFLGTGKRDYTRAADTQKCIRASGKHNDLEDVGYDTYHHTFFEMLGNWSFGDYFKTEAIQWSWELLTSVYGLDPERLHATVYRTDDESFEIWKNYLPESRIHRFDEKDNFWEMGETGPCGPCTEIHFDRTPDKTGGPLVNAGVPEVIEVWNNVFIQYNRKLDGSLEDLPARHVDTGMGFERITAVLQGKDSNYDTDVFQPIIRLTEELSGRSYRTELDNADGIAMRVIADHIRTLSFAIADGAIPGNEGRGYVLRRILRRAARYARNLGFREPVLWKHVTVLCDTMGDVFPEIIAQRSIIERIIRAEEESFLVTLERGLTKFDNLTQSAGTSAVSGADAFELYDTFGFPLDLTELLARERGLTVDIAEYERLLEEQRERSRAARKSHVQDVETESLDVTTTFTGYDELTTQASVVHVGDDTVVLDASPFYVEMGGQVGDTGWLELDGLRYDVVDVRKVGDAIVHIVPSSSGLTVGTELTARVDAPRRREIQKEHSATHILHEALRRVLGTHVQQSGSLVAPDRLRFDFTHFEKIRDDEMKAIEDLVNEKIFESIDVHIEEMDITKARSIPNAKMFFGDKYGDRVRVVTIDENFSVEFCGGTHVRNTSEIGLFRII
;
A
#
# COMPACT_ATOMS: atom_id res chain seq x y z
N MET A 1 -35.67 -2.15 -1.94
CA MET A 1 -34.93 -2.80 -0.83
C MET A 1 -33.89 -1.83 -0.29
N THR A 2 -33.54 -1.87 1.00
CA THR A 2 -32.41 -1.09 1.55
C THR A 2 -31.08 -1.73 1.16
N SER A 3 -29.98 -0.97 1.17
CA SER A 3 -28.62 -1.49 0.92
C SER A 3 -28.29 -2.72 1.79
N ARG A 4 -28.67 -2.70 3.07
CA ARG A 4 -28.52 -3.85 3.98
C ARG A 4 -29.30 -5.08 3.52
N GLN A 5 -30.55 -4.91 3.11
CA GLN A 5 -31.39 -6.01 2.62
C GLN A 5 -30.85 -6.60 1.31
N ILE A 6 -30.34 -5.75 0.42
CA ILE A 6 -29.75 -6.17 -0.85
C ILE A 6 -28.53 -7.05 -0.59
N ARG A 7 -27.59 -6.57 0.24
CA ARG A 7 -26.40 -7.34 0.61
C ARG A 7 -26.76 -8.68 1.25
N GLN A 8 -27.68 -8.68 2.21
CA GLN A 8 -28.06 -9.92 2.89
C GLN A 8 -28.74 -10.92 1.94
N ALA A 9 -29.62 -10.44 1.05
CA ALA A 9 -30.28 -11.30 0.07
C ALA A 9 -29.29 -11.95 -0.91
N PHE A 10 -28.22 -11.25 -1.31
CA PHE A 10 -27.12 -11.83 -2.09
C PHE A 10 -26.43 -12.97 -1.33
N LEU A 11 -26.03 -12.72 -0.07
CA LEU A 11 -25.31 -13.68 0.74
C LEU A 11 -26.17 -14.91 1.04
N ASP A 12 -27.43 -14.71 1.43
CA ASP A 12 -28.37 -15.81 1.70
C ASP A 12 -28.61 -16.66 0.44
N PHE A 13 -28.81 -16.02 -0.72
CA PHE A 13 -29.03 -16.71 -1.98
C PHE A 13 -27.88 -17.64 -2.38
N PHE A 14 -26.63 -17.22 -2.15
CA PHE A 14 -25.47 -18.05 -2.42
C PHE A 14 -25.18 -19.06 -1.30
N ALA A 15 -25.48 -18.73 -0.04
CA ALA A 15 -25.42 -19.69 1.06
C ALA A 15 -26.36 -20.90 0.82
N GLU A 16 -27.58 -20.64 0.34
CA GLU A 16 -28.55 -21.69 -0.05
C GLU A 16 -28.04 -22.58 -1.20
N ARG A 17 -27.10 -22.08 -2.01
CA ARG A 17 -26.42 -22.81 -3.09
C ARG A 17 -25.12 -23.46 -2.66
N GLY A 18 -24.85 -23.50 -1.36
CA GLY A 18 -23.69 -24.18 -0.78
C GLY A 18 -22.39 -23.38 -0.87
N HIS A 19 -22.45 -22.08 -1.16
CA HIS A 19 -21.28 -21.21 -1.05
C HIS A 19 -20.96 -20.94 0.42
N ARG A 20 -19.67 -20.99 0.76
CA ARG A 20 -19.20 -20.50 2.06
C ARG A 20 -19.26 -18.98 2.04
N ILE A 21 -20.02 -18.39 2.96
CA ILE A 21 -19.93 -16.95 3.19
C ILE A 21 -18.65 -16.65 3.96
N VAL A 22 -17.76 -15.86 3.36
CA VAL A 22 -16.45 -15.50 3.92
C VAL A 22 -16.40 -14.01 4.24
N PRO A 23 -15.59 -13.59 5.23
CA PRO A 23 -15.39 -12.16 5.47
C PRO A 23 -14.62 -11.53 4.31
N SER A 24 -14.87 -10.24 4.09
CA SER A 24 -14.13 -9.41 3.15
C SER A 24 -12.63 -9.41 3.45
N ALA A 25 -11.79 -9.56 2.44
CA ALA A 25 -10.36 -9.39 2.59
C ALA A 25 -10.00 -7.90 2.79
N PRO A 26 -8.83 -7.59 3.38
CA PRO A 26 -8.36 -6.21 3.47
C PRO A 26 -8.21 -5.55 2.08
N VAL A 27 -8.40 -4.23 2.02
CA VAL A 27 -8.08 -3.47 0.80
C VAL A 27 -6.58 -3.42 0.52
N ILE A 28 -5.75 -3.85 1.47
CA ILE A 28 -4.32 -4.06 1.33
C ILE A 28 -4.07 -5.53 0.97
N PRO A 29 -3.70 -5.86 -0.28
CA PRO A 29 -3.40 -7.22 -0.68
C PRO A 29 -2.04 -7.66 -0.12
N HIS A 30 -2.04 -8.19 1.11
CA HIS A 30 -0.83 -8.71 1.74
C HIS A 30 -0.24 -9.85 0.90
N GLY A 31 1.04 -9.75 0.56
CA GLY A 31 1.75 -10.77 -0.22
C GLY A 31 1.60 -10.63 -1.74
N ASP A 32 0.88 -9.63 -2.26
CA ASP A 32 0.87 -9.29 -3.68
C ASP A 32 1.54 -7.93 -3.94
N PRO A 33 2.81 -7.91 -4.39
CA PRO A 33 3.52 -6.66 -4.68
C PRO A 33 3.03 -5.98 -5.97
N THR A 34 2.19 -6.63 -6.79
CA THR A 34 1.76 -6.11 -8.09
C THR A 34 0.61 -5.11 -7.98
N LEU A 35 -0.10 -5.08 -6.85
CA LEU A 35 -1.25 -4.21 -6.62
C LEU A 35 -0.99 -3.26 -5.44
N LEU A 36 -1.40 -2.00 -5.59
CA LEU A 36 -1.48 -1.06 -4.46
C LEU A 36 -2.73 -1.31 -3.63
N PHE A 37 -3.87 -1.61 -4.22
CA PHE A 37 -5.07 -1.95 -3.46
C PHE A 37 -5.78 -3.13 -4.10
N THR A 38 -6.54 -3.86 -3.29
CA THR A 38 -7.53 -4.83 -3.76
C THR A 38 -8.53 -4.08 -4.64
N ASN A 39 -8.56 -4.42 -5.93
CA ASN A 39 -9.38 -3.73 -6.94
C ASN A 39 -10.51 -4.60 -7.48
N ALA A 40 -10.52 -5.89 -7.12
CA ALA A 40 -11.51 -6.88 -7.48
C ALA A 40 -11.66 -7.96 -6.37
N GLY A 41 -12.85 -8.55 -6.32
CA GLY A 41 -13.19 -9.64 -5.42
C GLY A 41 -12.22 -10.82 -5.47
N MET A 42 -11.75 -11.15 -6.68
CA MET A 42 -10.89 -12.31 -6.94
C MET A 42 -9.48 -12.21 -6.35
N ASN A 43 -8.98 -11.02 -6.00
CA ASN A 43 -7.59 -10.84 -5.57
C ASN A 43 -7.25 -11.72 -4.37
N GLN A 44 -8.21 -11.94 -3.46
CA GLN A 44 -8.04 -12.77 -2.25
C GLN A 44 -7.94 -14.29 -2.53
N PHE A 45 -8.26 -14.73 -3.75
CA PHE A 45 -8.27 -16.12 -4.18
C PHE A 45 -7.28 -16.42 -5.32
N LYS A 46 -6.37 -15.49 -5.62
CA LYS A 46 -5.38 -15.64 -6.70
C LYS A 46 -4.58 -16.93 -6.60
N ASP A 47 -4.17 -17.32 -5.39
CA ASP A 47 -3.48 -18.58 -5.11
C ASP A 47 -4.33 -19.81 -5.47
N VAL A 48 -5.64 -19.76 -5.20
CA VAL A 48 -6.57 -20.84 -5.50
C VAL A 48 -6.77 -21.00 -7.01
N PHE A 49 -6.97 -19.89 -7.75
CA PHE A 49 -7.12 -19.94 -9.21
C PHE A 49 -5.86 -20.42 -9.92
N LEU A 50 -4.68 -20.11 -9.39
CA LEU A 50 -3.40 -20.58 -9.92
C LEU A 50 -3.07 -22.02 -9.49
N GLY A 51 -3.87 -22.63 -8.62
CA GLY A 51 -3.64 -23.98 -8.09
C GLY A 51 -2.47 -24.08 -7.11
N THR A 52 -1.92 -22.95 -6.64
CA THR A 52 -0.83 -22.89 -5.66
C THR A 52 -1.34 -22.86 -4.22
N GLY A 53 -2.61 -22.46 -4.03
CA GLY A 53 -3.30 -22.43 -2.75
C GLY A 53 -4.49 -23.40 -2.69
N LYS A 54 -4.96 -23.69 -1.48
CA LYS A 54 -6.17 -24.49 -1.24
C LYS A 54 -7.03 -23.85 -0.16
N ARG A 55 -8.33 -24.15 -0.20
CA ARG A 55 -9.32 -23.86 0.84
C ARG A 55 -10.06 -25.16 1.17
N ASP A 56 -10.75 -25.19 2.30
CA ASP A 56 -11.61 -26.31 2.72
C ASP A 56 -13.01 -26.27 2.07
N TYR A 57 -13.26 -25.28 1.22
CA TYR A 57 -14.46 -25.10 0.41
C TYR A 57 -14.10 -24.92 -1.08
N THR A 58 -15.02 -25.32 -1.95
CA THR A 58 -14.92 -25.15 -3.42
C THR A 58 -15.81 -24.02 -3.96
N ARG A 59 -16.63 -23.41 -3.10
CA ARG A 59 -17.53 -22.30 -3.43
C ARG A 59 -17.45 -21.24 -2.34
N ALA A 60 -17.38 -19.96 -2.71
CA ALA A 60 -17.35 -18.86 -1.75
C ALA A 60 -18.20 -17.68 -2.24
N ALA A 61 -18.76 -16.90 -1.33
CA ALA A 61 -19.39 -15.63 -1.65
C ALA A 61 -19.14 -14.60 -0.54
N ASP A 62 -19.03 -13.32 -0.91
CA ASP A 62 -18.80 -12.23 0.04
C ASP A 62 -19.30 -10.87 -0.48
N THR A 63 -18.97 -9.83 0.30
CA THR A 63 -18.97 -8.43 -0.14
C THR A 63 -17.55 -7.85 -0.01
N GLN A 64 -16.79 -7.87 -1.10
CA GLN A 64 -15.39 -7.46 -1.09
C GLN A 64 -15.25 -5.94 -1.14
N LYS A 65 -14.48 -5.38 -0.21
CA LYS A 65 -14.02 -3.99 -0.24
C LYS A 65 -13.00 -3.80 -1.37
N CYS A 66 -13.26 -2.85 -2.28
CA CYS A 66 -12.38 -2.57 -3.41
C CYS A 66 -12.00 -1.08 -3.46
N ILE A 67 -10.76 -0.79 -3.86
CA ILE A 67 -10.30 0.58 -4.12
C ILE A 67 -9.77 0.71 -5.55
N ARG A 68 -10.23 1.74 -6.27
CA ARG A 68 -9.79 2.14 -7.62
C ARG A 68 -9.42 3.62 -7.65
N ALA A 69 -8.17 3.92 -7.30
CA ALA A 69 -7.67 5.29 -7.20
C ALA A 69 -6.23 5.46 -7.72
N SER A 70 -5.71 4.48 -8.46
CA SER A 70 -4.34 4.48 -8.98
C SER A 70 -4.11 3.42 -10.05
N GLY A 71 -3.10 3.59 -10.89
CA GLY A 71 -2.73 2.60 -11.91
C GLY A 71 -3.77 2.48 -13.03
N LYS A 72 -3.91 1.28 -13.61
CA LYS A 72 -4.85 0.99 -14.72
C LYS A 72 -6.32 1.25 -14.35
N HIS A 73 -6.68 1.05 -13.08
CA HIS A 73 -8.03 1.23 -12.56
C HIS A 73 -8.06 2.44 -11.63
N ASN A 74 -8.25 3.63 -12.20
CA ASN A 74 -8.20 4.89 -11.49
C ASN A 74 -9.41 5.76 -11.81
N ASP A 75 -10.37 5.75 -10.89
CA ASP A 75 -11.64 6.47 -11.04
C ASP A 75 -11.64 7.80 -10.26
N LEU A 76 -10.49 8.18 -9.68
CA LEU A 76 -10.37 9.31 -8.75
C LEU A 76 -10.84 10.64 -9.32
N GLU A 77 -10.61 10.86 -10.62
CA GLU A 77 -10.97 12.11 -11.29
C GLU A 77 -12.46 12.17 -11.66
N ASP A 78 -13.11 11.02 -11.86
CA ASP A 78 -14.51 10.90 -12.23
C ASP A 78 -15.45 11.06 -11.00
N VAL A 79 -14.95 10.69 -9.81
CA VAL A 79 -15.71 10.80 -8.55
C VAL A 79 -16.25 12.22 -8.34
N GLY A 80 -17.57 12.30 -8.20
CA GLY A 80 -18.33 13.54 -7.98
C GLY A 80 -18.81 14.23 -9.26
N TYR A 81 -18.21 13.90 -10.41
CA TYR A 81 -18.57 14.46 -11.72
C TYR A 81 -19.53 13.58 -12.52
N ASP A 82 -19.66 12.30 -12.15
CA ASP A 82 -20.72 11.42 -12.62
C ASP A 82 -21.55 10.82 -11.48
N THR A 83 -22.40 9.86 -11.84
CA THR A 83 -23.39 9.26 -10.95
C THR A 83 -22.99 7.88 -10.43
N TYR A 84 -21.87 7.28 -10.86
CA TYR A 84 -21.62 5.85 -10.65
C TYR A 84 -20.16 5.42 -10.41
N HIS A 85 -19.16 6.27 -10.62
CA HIS A 85 -17.77 5.98 -10.26
C HIS A 85 -17.47 6.33 -8.80
N HIS A 86 -16.59 5.53 -8.18
CA HIS A 86 -16.21 5.59 -6.77
C HIS A 86 -14.74 5.23 -6.61
N THR A 87 -14.03 5.88 -5.68
CA THR A 87 -12.68 5.39 -5.32
C THR A 87 -12.76 4.16 -4.43
N PHE A 88 -13.83 4.02 -3.65
CA PHE A 88 -14.13 2.83 -2.86
C PHE A 88 -15.53 2.31 -3.17
N PHE A 89 -15.64 1.01 -3.40
CA PHE A 89 -16.93 0.36 -3.63
C PHE A 89 -16.91 -1.07 -3.10
N GLU A 90 -18.11 -1.62 -2.91
CA GLU A 90 -18.27 -3.02 -2.57
C GLU A 90 -18.54 -3.85 -3.84
N MET A 91 -17.82 -4.95 -3.97
CA MET A 91 -18.03 -5.93 -5.02
C MET A 91 -18.68 -7.17 -4.40
N LEU A 92 -19.97 -7.37 -4.67
CA LEU A 92 -20.66 -8.60 -4.31
C LEU A 92 -20.18 -9.71 -5.25
N GLY A 93 -19.44 -10.68 -4.72
CA GLY A 93 -18.80 -11.71 -5.51
C GLY A 93 -19.20 -13.12 -5.10
N ASN A 94 -19.27 -14.01 -6.09
CA ASN A 94 -19.41 -15.45 -5.87
C ASN A 94 -18.42 -16.22 -6.74
N TRP A 95 -17.76 -17.21 -6.13
CA TRP A 95 -16.65 -17.93 -6.73
C TRP A 95 -16.92 -19.43 -6.82
N SER A 96 -16.43 -20.01 -7.91
CA SER A 96 -16.33 -21.45 -8.12
C SER A 96 -14.87 -21.84 -8.28
N PHE A 97 -14.40 -22.77 -7.45
CA PHE A 97 -13.06 -23.32 -7.52
C PHE A 97 -13.08 -24.72 -8.16
N GLY A 98 -13.29 -24.79 -9.48
CA GLY A 98 -13.30 -26.06 -10.21
C GLY A 98 -14.58 -26.89 -10.01
N ASP A 99 -15.67 -26.26 -9.60
CA ASP A 99 -16.90 -26.95 -9.19
C ASP A 99 -18.06 -26.75 -10.19
N TYR A 100 -18.60 -25.54 -10.31
CA TYR A 100 -19.54 -25.14 -11.36
C TYR A 100 -18.92 -24.14 -12.35
N PHE A 101 -19.56 -23.92 -13.50
CA PHE A 101 -19.04 -23.00 -14.53
C PHE A 101 -20.14 -22.11 -15.12
N LYS A 102 -20.14 -21.91 -16.44
CA LYS A 102 -21.00 -20.93 -17.15
C LYS A 102 -22.49 -21.14 -16.94
N THR A 103 -22.99 -22.37 -17.04
CA THR A 103 -24.43 -22.66 -16.98
C THR A 103 -25.02 -22.23 -15.64
N GLU A 104 -24.46 -22.69 -14.54
CA GLU A 104 -24.93 -22.34 -13.19
C GLU A 104 -24.69 -20.86 -12.88
N ALA A 105 -23.53 -20.31 -13.27
CA ALA A 105 -23.22 -18.90 -13.03
C ALA A 105 -24.25 -17.97 -13.68
N ILE A 106 -24.54 -18.16 -14.97
CA ILE A 106 -25.52 -17.35 -15.72
C ILE A 106 -26.94 -17.56 -15.17
N GLN A 107 -27.33 -18.82 -14.91
CA GLN A 107 -28.64 -19.13 -14.35
C GLN A 107 -28.87 -18.43 -13.00
N TRP A 108 -27.90 -18.51 -12.09
CA TRP A 108 -28.02 -17.92 -10.76
C TRP A 108 -27.96 -16.40 -10.80
N SER A 109 -27.15 -15.80 -11.69
CA SER A 109 -27.19 -14.35 -11.90
C SER A 109 -28.56 -13.88 -12.37
N TRP A 110 -29.17 -14.58 -13.34
CA TRP A 110 -30.51 -14.29 -13.81
C TRP A 110 -31.56 -14.44 -12.70
N GLU A 111 -31.53 -15.55 -11.96
CA GLU A 111 -32.48 -15.84 -10.90
C GLU A 111 -32.40 -14.81 -9.76
N LEU A 112 -31.20 -14.42 -9.32
CA LEU A 112 -31.05 -13.40 -8.30
C LEU A 112 -31.63 -12.06 -8.78
N LEU A 113 -31.23 -11.60 -9.97
CA LEU A 113 -31.66 -10.29 -10.48
C LEU A 113 -33.17 -10.21 -10.71
N THR A 114 -33.78 -11.28 -11.24
CA THR A 114 -35.21 -11.26 -11.63
C THR A 114 -36.14 -11.77 -10.53
N SER A 115 -35.80 -12.87 -9.87
CA SER A 115 -36.71 -13.54 -8.92
C SER A 115 -36.53 -13.04 -7.50
N VAL A 116 -35.30 -12.79 -7.05
CA VAL A 116 -35.03 -12.32 -5.69
C VAL A 116 -35.13 -10.80 -5.61
N TYR A 117 -34.46 -10.10 -6.53
CA TYR A 117 -34.45 -8.64 -6.59
C TYR A 117 -35.63 -8.04 -7.36
N GLY A 118 -36.35 -8.83 -8.14
CA GLY A 118 -37.57 -8.37 -8.82
C GLY A 118 -37.32 -7.39 -9.96
N LEU A 119 -36.12 -7.37 -10.56
CA LEU A 119 -35.85 -6.52 -11.71
C LEU A 119 -36.70 -6.97 -12.90
N ASP A 120 -37.20 -5.98 -13.66
CA ASP A 120 -37.91 -6.21 -14.91
C ASP A 120 -36.98 -6.90 -15.93
N PRO A 121 -37.26 -8.15 -16.31
CA PRO A 121 -36.45 -8.89 -17.29
C PRO A 121 -36.36 -8.16 -18.64
N GLU A 122 -37.34 -7.31 -18.96
CA GLU A 122 -37.33 -6.56 -20.22
C GLU A 122 -36.30 -5.43 -20.26
N ARG A 123 -35.69 -5.10 -19.13
CA ARG A 123 -34.64 -4.07 -19.03
C ARG A 123 -33.24 -4.65 -19.00
N LEU A 124 -33.11 -5.98 -18.98
CA LEU A 124 -31.82 -6.64 -18.90
C LEU A 124 -31.25 -6.91 -20.29
N HIS A 125 -29.97 -6.61 -20.43
CA HIS A 125 -29.14 -6.97 -21.57
C HIS A 125 -27.95 -7.79 -21.08
N ALA A 126 -27.45 -8.68 -21.94
CA ALA A 126 -26.23 -9.43 -21.67
C ALA A 126 -25.18 -9.13 -22.75
N THR A 127 -23.92 -9.12 -22.36
CA THR A 127 -22.77 -9.07 -23.28
C THR A 127 -21.98 -10.37 -23.16
N VAL A 128 -21.39 -10.85 -24.25
CA VAL A 128 -20.51 -12.03 -24.25
C VAL A 128 -19.26 -11.74 -25.07
N TYR A 129 -18.14 -12.38 -24.70
CA TYR A 129 -16.94 -12.32 -25.51
C TYR A 129 -17.20 -12.81 -26.93
N ARG A 130 -16.64 -12.13 -27.93
CA ARG A 130 -16.92 -12.35 -29.36
C ARG A 130 -16.84 -13.80 -29.82
N THR A 131 -16.00 -14.62 -29.18
CA THR A 131 -15.83 -16.05 -29.49
C THR A 131 -16.46 -17.01 -28.48
N ASP A 132 -17.16 -16.52 -27.46
CA ASP A 132 -17.81 -17.34 -26.44
C ASP A 132 -19.25 -17.73 -26.82
N ASP A 133 -19.36 -18.66 -27.76
CA ASP A 133 -20.66 -19.19 -28.22
C ASP A 133 -21.42 -19.97 -27.13
N GLU A 134 -20.68 -20.54 -26.16
CA GLU A 134 -21.27 -21.28 -25.05
C GLU A 134 -22.12 -20.36 -24.16
N SER A 135 -21.56 -19.23 -23.73
CA SER A 135 -22.30 -18.25 -22.93
C SER A 135 -23.46 -17.63 -23.71
N PHE A 136 -23.28 -17.39 -25.01
CA PHE A 136 -24.35 -16.88 -25.89
C PHE A 136 -25.56 -17.82 -25.94
N GLU A 137 -25.33 -19.13 -26.13
CA GLU A 137 -26.40 -20.12 -26.17
C GLU A 137 -27.07 -20.33 -24.81
N ILE A 138 -26.34 -20.20 -23.70
CA ILE A 138 -26.93 -20.24 -22.37
C ILE A 138 -27.87 -19.04 -22.17
N TRP A 139 -27.45 -17.83 -22.55
CA TRP A 139 -28.26 -16.62 -22.41
C TRP A 139 -29.56 -16.64 -23.21
N LYS A 140 -29.61 -17.34 -24.34
CA LYS A 140 -30.84 -17.49 -25.16
C LYS A 140 -31.99 -18.19 -24.43
N ASN A 141 -31.72 -18.85 -23.31
CA ASN A 141 -32.76 -19.42 -22.44
C ASN A 141 -33.48 -18.35 -21.59
N TYR A 142 -32.90 -17.16 -21.46
CA TYR A 142 -33.37 -16.09 -20.56
C TYR A 142 -33.68 -14.78 -21.29
N LEU A 143 -32.93 -14.47 -22.34
CA LEU A 143 -33.03 -13.23 -23.10
C LEU A 143 -33.29 -13.51 -24.60
N PRO A 144 -34.04 -12.63 -25.29
CA PRO A 144 -34.10 -12.66 -26.74
C PRO A 144 -32.72 -12.34 -27.32
N GLU A 145 -32.41 -12.93 -28.48
CA GLU A 145 -31.12 -12.76 -29.15
C GLU A 145 -30.74 -11.29 -29.40
N SER A 146 -31.72 -10.43 -29.66
CA SER A 146 -31.52 -8.99 -29.86
C SER A 146 -31.02 -8.22 -28.62
N ARG A 147 -30.98 -8.87 -27.44
CA ARG A 147 -30.44 -8.30 -26.19
C ARG A 147 -29.16 -8.99 -25.73
N ILE A 148 -28.60 -9.89 -26.54
CA ILE A 148 -27.33 -10.57 -26.28
C ILE A 148 -26.30 -10.01 -27.26
N HIS A 149 -25.41 -9.16 -26.75
CA HIS A 149 -24.42 -8.43 -27.54
C HIS A 149 -23.06 -9.11 -27.50
N ARG A 150 -22.25 -8.94 -28.54
CA ARG A 150 -20.89 -9.50 -28.60
C ARG A 150 -19.86 -8.38 -28.61
N PHE A 151 -18.89 -8.43 -27.69
CA PHE A 151 -17.77 -7.48 -27.63
C PHE A 151 -16.41 -8.17 -27.62
N ASP A 152 -15.35 -7.38 -27.80
CA ASP A 152 -13.98 -7.84 -27.92
C ASP A 152 -13.26 -7.92 -26.55
N GLU A 153 -11.93 -7.96 -26.58
CA GLU A 153 -11.09 -8.05 -25.38
C GLU A 153 -11.27 -6.88 -24.42
N LYS A 154 -11.65 -5.70 -24.92
CA LYS A 154 -11.76 -4.50 -24.10
C LYS A 154 -12.87 -4.63 -23.06
N ASP A 155 -14.00 -5.21 -23.47
CA ASP A 155 -15.21 -5.24 -22.65
C ASP A 155 -15.50 -6.65 -22.11
N ASN A 156 -15.22 -7.72 -22.87
CA ASN A 156 -15.59 -9.09 -22.49
C ASN A 156 -14.42 -10.07 -22.32
N PHE A 157 -13.20 -9.57 -22.06
CA PHE A 157 -12.10 -10.42 -21.62
C PHE A 157 -11.46 -9.82 -20.36
N TRP A 158 -11.59 -10.51 -19.24
CA TRP A 158 -11.15 -9.98 -17.96
C TRP A 158 -9.77 -10.53 -17.57
N GLU A 159 -8.92 -9.62 -17.11
CA GLU A 159 -7.59 -9.89 -16.58
C GLU A 159 -7.27 -8.93 -15.44
N MET A 160 -6.66 -9.44 -14.38
CA MET A 160 -6.36 -8.66 -13.17
C MET A 160 -5.25 -7.61 -13.38
N GLY A 161 -4.30 -7.90 -14.27
CA GLY A 161 -3.12 -7.10 -14.53
C GLY A 161 -2.36 -7.65 -15.75
N GLU A 162 -1.09 -7.28 -15.89
CA GLU A 162 -0.25 -7.75 -17.02
C GLU A 162 -0.03 -9.26 -17.02
N THR A 163 -0.14 -9.91 -15.85
CA THR A 163 -0.03 -11.36 -15.68
C THR A 163 -1.04 -11.88 -14.67
N GLY A 164 -1.31 -13.18 -14.71
CA GLY A 164 -2.16 -13.86 -13.73
C GLY A 164 -3.41 -14.51 -14.34
N PRO A 165 -4.32 -15.03 -13.48
CA PRO A 165 -5.52 -15.71 -13.93
C PRO A 165 -6.46 -14.75 -14.69
N CYS A 166 -6.99 -15.22 -15.82
CA CYS A 166 -7.83 -14.45 -16.72
C CYS A 166 -8.78 -15.36 -17.52
N GLY A 167 -9.73 -14.73 -18.23
CA GLY A 167 -10.67 -15.46 -19.07
C GLY A 167 -11.72 -14.59 -19.76
N PRO A 168 -12.48 -15.16 -20.71
CA PRO A 168 -13.64 -14.48 -21.27
C PRO A 168 -14.68 -14.24 -20.17
N CYS A 169 -15.49 -13.21 -20.34
CA CYS A 169 -16.57 -12.93 -19.41
C CYS A 169 -17.88 -12.60 -20.13
N THR A 170 -18.95 -12.57 -19.34
CA THR A 170 -20.26 -12.06 -19.74
C THR A 170 -20.73 -11.05 -18.72
N GLU A 171 -21.25 -9.92 -19.18
CA GLU A 171 -21.76 -8.86 -18.30
C GLU A 171 -23.26 -8.74 -18.44
N ILE A 172 -23.90 -8.19 -17.41
CA ILE A 172 -25.32 -7.93 -17.35
C ILE A 172 -25.52 -6.44 -17.15
N HIS A 173 -26.30 -5.82 -18.04
CA HIS A 173 -26.61 -4.39 -18.02
C HIS A 173 -28.09 -4.17 -17.73
N PHE A 174 -28.38 -3.07 -17.03
CA PHE A 174 -29.74 -2.63 -16.76
C PHE A 174 -30.06 -1.35 -17.53
N ASP A 175 -31.10 -1.42 -18.37
CA ASP A 175 -31.60 -0.32 -19.18
C ASP A 175 -32.61 0.54 -18.39
N ARG A 176 -32.17 1.76 -18.06
CA ARG A 176 -32.97 2.78 -17.37
C ARG A 176 -33.70 3.71 -18.33
N THR A 177 -33.53 3.57 -19.64
CA THR A 177 -34.25 4.40 -20.61
C THR A 177 -35.76 4.25 -20.41
N PRO A 178 -36.54 5.36 -20.48
CA PRO A 178 -37.98 5.30 -20.26
C PRO A 178 -38.71 4.35 -21.24
N ASP A 179 -38.20 4.23 -22.45
CA ASP A 179 -38.77 3.46 -23.57
C ASP A 179 -38.16 2.06 -23.76
N LYS A 180 -37.18 1.66 -22.92
CA LYS A 180 -36.51 0.35 -22.97
C LYS A 180 -35.77 0.08 -24.29
N THR A 181 -35.17 1.14 -24.87
CA THR A 181 -34.44 1.07 -26.14
C THR A 181 -32.93 1.23 -25.98
N GLY A 182 -32.41 1.05 -24.76
CA GLY A 182 -31.00 1.23 -24.41
C GLY A 182 -30.03 0.21 -25.02
N GLY A 183 -30.49 -0.75 -25.82
CA GLY A 183 -29.63 -1.76 -26.46
C GLY A 183 -28.39 -1.20 -27.16
N PRO A 184 -28.48 -0.14 -27.99
CA PRO A 184 -27.31 0.49 -28.63
C PRO A 184 -26.37 1.24 -27.67
N LEU A 185 -26.78 1.46 -26.42
CA LEU A 185 -26.01 2.15 -25.38
C LEU A 185 -25.27 1.18 -24.44
N VAL A 186 -25.46 -0.13 -24.60
CA VAL A 186 -24.69 -1.14 -23.86
C VAL A 186 -23.20 -0.95 -24.12
N ASN A 187 -22.40 -0.86 -23.05
CA ASN A 187 -20.96 -0.54 -23.09
C ASN A 187 -20.60 0.80 -23.75
N ALA A 188 -21.55 1.73 -23.89
CA ALA A 188 -21.29 3.09 -24.38
C ALA A 188 -20.77 4.06 -23.29
N GLY A 189 -20.65 3.62 -22.04
CA GLY A 189 -20.15 4.44 -20.93
C GLY A 189 -21.14 5.51 -20.44
N VAL A 190 -22.45 5.27 -20.59
CA VAL A 190 -23.51 6.22 -20.25
C VAL A 190 -24.35 5.72 -19.06
N PRO A 191 -24.81 6.61 -18.16
CA PRO A 191 -25.52 6.23 -16.94
C PRO A 191 -26.90 5.61 -17.18
N GLU A 192 -27.52 5.83 -18.34
CA GLU A 192 -28.82 5.28 -18.72
C GLU A 192 -28.79 3.76 -18.91
N VAL A 193 -27.63 3.18 -19.24
CA VAL A 193 -27.46 1.74 -19.41
C VAL A 193 -26.19 1.33 -18.69
N ILE A 194 -26.35 0.82 -17.47
CA ILE A 194 -25.25 0.56 -16.57
C ILE A 194 -25.01 -0.94 -16.41
N GLU A 195 -23.74 -1.35 -16.47
CA GLU A 195 -23.29 -2.69 -16.12
C GLU A 195 -23.48 -2.90 -14.61
N VAL A 196 -24.26 -3.92 -14.23
CA VAL A 196 -24.52 -4.24 -12.82
C VAL A 196 -23.73 -5.45 -12.35
N TRP A 197 -23.39 -6.40 -13.22
CA TRP A 197 -22.72 -7.64 -12.83
C TRP A 197 -21.86 -8.20 -13.97
N ASN A 198 -20.63 -8.57 -13.65
CA ASN A 198 -19.71 -9.28 -14.55
C ASN A 198 -19.46 -10.71 -14.05
N ASN A 199 -19.59 -11.70 -14.94
CA ASN A 199 -19.29 -13.11 -14.71
C ASN A 199 -18.07 -13.51 -15.55
N VAL A 200 -16.93 -13.65 -14.89
CA VAL A 200 -15.64 -14.02 -15.49
C VAL A 200 -15.44 -15.53 -15.40
N PHE A 201 -15.09 -16.11 -16.54
CA PHE A 201 -14.84 -17.54 -16.69
C PHE A 201 -13.34 -17.80 -16.75
N ILE A 202 -12.71 -17.74 -15.57
CA ILE A 202 -11.27 -17.91 -15.41
C ILE A 202 -10.87 -19.33 -15.87
N GLN A 203 -10.06 -19.38 -16.92
CA GLN A 203 -9.59 -20.64 -17.51
C GLN A 203 -8.16 -20.55 -18.07
N TYR A 204 -7.57 -19.35 -18.07
CA TYR A 204 -6.21 -19.10 -18.53
C TYR A 204 -5.37 -18.41 -17.46
N ASN A 205 -4.05 -18.54 -17.59
CA ASN A 205 -3.06 -17.73 -16.90
C ASN A 205 -2.24 -16.95 -17.93
N ARG A 206 -2.25 -15.62 -17.85
CA ARG A 206 -1.45 -14.76 -18.73
C ARG A 206 -0.01 -14.67 -18.22
N LYS A 207 0.94 -14.92 -19.12
CA LYS A 207 2.38 -14.78 -18.88
C LYS A 207 2.88 -13.38 -19.21
N LEU A 208 4.11 -13.09 -18.76
CA LEU A 208 4.80 -11.81 -19.01
C LEU A 208 4.96 -11.50 -20.51
N ASP A 209 5.08 -12.53 -21.36
CA ASP A 209 5.17 -12.37 -22.82
C ASP A 209 3.80 -12.19 -23.50
N GLY A 210 2.72 -12.12 -22.71
CA GLY A 210 1.35 -11.98 -23.16
C GLY A 210 0.66 -13.29 -23.56
N SER A 211 1.38 -14.42 -23.59
CA SER A 211 0.79 -15.72 -23.92
C SER A 211 -0.19 -16.21 -22.86
N LEU A 212 -1.17 -17.02 -23.29
CA LEU A 212 -2.18 -17.63 -22.43
C LEU A 212 -1.88 -19.12 -22.25
N GLU A 213 -1.76 -19.55 -20.99
CA GLU A 213 -1.67 -20.97 -20.62
C GLU A 213 -2.99 -21.44 -20.02
N ASP A 214 -3.45 -22.64 -20.37
CA ASP A 214 -4.62 -23.25 -19.76
C ASP A 214 -4.38 -23.53 -18.26
N LEU A 215 -5.37 -23.18 -17.44
CA LEU A 215 -5.39 -23.54 -16.03
C LEU A 215 -5.80 -25.02 -15.85
N PRO A 216 -5.34 -25.69 -14.78
CA PRO A 216 -5.67 -27.09 -14.51
C PRO A 216 -7.16 -27.32 -14.21
N ALA A 217 -7.88 -26.27 -13.81
CA ALA A 217 -9.31 -26.26 -13.59
C ALA A 217 -9.91 -24.96 -14.15
N ARG A 218 -11.20 -25.02 -14.47
CA ARG A 218 -11.99 -23.84 -14.84
C ARG A 218 -12.69 -23.30 -13.61
N HIS A 219 -12.71 -21.98 -13.49
CA HIS A 219 -13.21 -21.28 -12.32
C HIS A 219 -14.24 -20.23 -12.71
N VAL A 220 -15.07 -19.85 -11.76
CA VAL A 220 -15.98 -18.71 -11.89
C VAL A 220 -15.54 -17.66 -10.90
N ASP A 221 -15.43 -16.44 -11.39
CA ASP A 221 -15.28 -15.23 -10.61
C ASP A 221 -16.38 -14.26 -11.04
N THR A 222 -17.14 -13.74 -10.08
CA THR A 222 -18.15 -12.74 -10.40
C THR A 222 -17.94 -11.48 -9.57
N GLY A 223 -18.37 -10.35 -10.13
CA GLY A 223 -18.39 -9.07 -9.44
C GLY A 223 -19.63 -8.27 -9.79
N MET A 224 -20.56 -8.15 -8.85
CA MET A 224 -21.69 -7.25 -8.94
C MET A 224 -21.38 -5.96 -8.17
N GLY A 225 -21.48 -4.81 -8.85
CA GLY A 225 -21.25 -3.51 -8.24
C GLY A 225 -22.37 -3.18 -7.25
N PHE A 226 -22.09 -3.25 -5.95
CA PHE A 226 -23.09 -3.10 -4.90
C PHE A 226 -23.83 -1.76 -4.96
N GLU A 227 -23.08 -0.67 -5.13
CA GLU A 227 -23.62 0.68 -5.22
C GLU A 227 -24.52 0.84 -6.45
N ARG A 228 -24.12 0.24 -7.59
CA ARG A 228 -24.88 0.29 -8.85
C ARG A 228 -26.20 -0.46 -8.72
N ILE A 229 -26.17 -1.71 -8.25
CA ILE A 229 -27.39 -2.51 -8.08
C ILE A 229 -28.32 -1.89 -7.03
N THR A 230 -27.75 -1.27 -5.98
CA THR A 230 -28.52 -0.54 -4.98
C THR A 230 -29.26 0.65 -5.58
N ALA A 231 -28.60 1.43 -6.44
CA ALA A 231 -29.25 2.53 -7.14
C ALA A 231 -30.40 2.03 -8.04
N VAL A 232 -30.19 0.93 -8.77
CA VAL A 232 -31.25 0.33 -9.61
C VAL A 232 -32.45 -0.07 -8.75
N LEU A 233 -32.22 -0.82 -7.65
CA LEU A 233 -33.30 -1.35 -6.80
C LEU A 233 -34.02 -0.31 -5.95
N GLN A 234 -33.43 0.87 -5.77
CA GLN A 234 -34.06 2.01 -5.12
C GLN A 234 -34.67 3.01 -6.12
N GLY A 235 -34.57 2.75 -7.43
CA GLY A 235 -35.06 3.66 -8.47
C GLY A 235 -34.34 5.00 -8.46
N LYS A 236 -33.03 5.00 -8.26
CA LYS A 236 -32.17 6.20 -8.18
C LYS A 236 -31.29 6.30 -9.42
N ASP A 237 -31.20 7.50 -9.98
CA ASP A 237 -30.36 7.79 -11.15
C ASP A 237 -28.87 7.89 -10.80
N SER A 238 -28.57 8.05 -9.51
CA SER A 238 -27.21 8.14 -8.97
C SER A 238 -26.98 7.23 -7.78
N ASN A 239 -25.79 6.63 -7.72
CA ASN A 239 -25.35 5.85 -6.58
C ASN A 239 -25.35 6.71 -5.30
N TYR A 240 -24.99 8.00 -5.43
CA TYR A 240 -24.95 8.95 -4.32
C TYR A 240 -26.33 9.29 -3.71
N ASP A 241 -27.41 8.97 -4.42
CA ASP A 241 -28.79 9.22 -3.96
C ASP A 241 -29.37 8.06 -3.14
N THR A 242 -28.60 7.00 -2.94
CA THR A 242 -28.99 5.80 -2.21
C THR A 242 -28.71 5.92 -0.71
N ASP A 243 -29.33 5.03 0.06
CA ASP A 243 -29.05 4.90 1.50
C ASP A 243 -27.60 4.51 1.85
N VAL A 244 -26.75 4.19 0.86
CA VAL A 244 -25.30 3.98 1.04
C VAL A 244 -24.57 5.30 1.32
N PHE A 245 -24.91 6.38 0.61
CA PHE A 245 -24.18 7.66 0.68
C PHE A 245 -24.95 8.76 1.40
N GLN A 246 -26.28 8.72 1.35
CA GLN A 246 -27.15 9.77 1.89
C GLN A 246 -26.88 10.11 3.37
N PRO A 247 -26.57 9.16 4.27
CA PRO A 247 -26.21 9.51 5.65
C PRO A 247 -24.98 10.43 5.76
N ILE A 248 -23.96 10.19 4.95
CA ILE A 248 -22.71 10.97 4.96
C ILE A 248 -22.94 12.35 4.31
N ILE A 249 -23.67 12.38 3.19
CA ILE A 249 -24.04 13.63 2.49
C ILE A 249 -24.87 14.53 3.41
N ARG A 250 -25.86 13.98 4.14
CA ARG A 250 -26.69 14.75 5.07
C ARG A 250 -25.87 15.35 6.21
N LEU A 251 -24.92 14.61 6.78
CA LEU A 251 -24.01 15.19 7.77
C LEU A 251 -23.20 16.35 7.16
N THR A 252 -22.79 16.24 5.89
CA THR A 252 -22.09 17.34 5.21
C THR A 252 -23.00 18.57 5.02
N GLU A 253 -24.28 18.38 4.66
CA GLU A 253 -25.27 19.45 4.60
C GLU A 253 -25.45 20.14 5.97
N GLU A 254 -25.62 19.35 7.03
CA GLU A 254 -25.79 19.84 8.40
C GLU A 254 -24.60 20.66 8.89
N LEU A 255 -23.38 20.17 8.64
CA LEU A 255 -22.14 20.83 9.06
C LEU A 255 -21.85 22.10 8.24
N SER A 256 -22.18 22.10 6.94
CA SER A 256 -21.86 23.22 6.03
C SER A 256 -22.95 24.29 5.96
N GLY A 257 -24.20 23.93 6.29
CA GLY A 257 -25.38 24.76 6.03
C GLY A 257 -25.72 24.90 4.53
N ARG A 258 -25.09 24.10 3.66
CA ARG A 258 -25.36 24.02 2.21
C ARG A 258 -26.31 22.86 1.93
N SER A 259 -27.06 22.94 0.83
CA SER A 259 -27.97 21.86 0.43
C SER A 259 -27.35 21.01 -0.68
N TYR A 260 -27.59 19.70 -0.60
CA TYR A 260 -27.21 18.75 -1.64
C TYR A 260 -28.01 18.98 -2.92
N ARG A 261 -27.30 18.93 -4.04
CA ARG A 261 -27.82 19.15 -5.39
C ARG A 261 -27.41 17.98 -6.27
N THR A 262 -28.38 17.39 -6.96
CA THR A 262 -28.17 16.18 -7.78
C THR A 262 -27.59 16.51 -9.14
N GLU A 263 -27.67 17.77 -9.59
CA GLU A 263 -27.08 18.22 -10.83
C GLU A 263 -25.55 17.99 -10.85
N LEU A 264 -25.04 17.47 -11.96
CA LEU A 264 -23.62 17.06 -12.08
C LEU A 264 -22.66 18.25 -12.20
N ASP A 265 -23.14 19.41 -12.62
CA ASP A 265 -22.39 20.66 -12.74
C ASP A 265 -22.51 21.57 -11.49
N ASN A 266 -23.31 21.17 -10.50
CA ASN A 266 -23.47 21.94 -9.28
C ASN A 266 -22.27 21.75 -8.33
N ALA A 267 -21.55 22.83 -8.03
CA ALA A 267 -20.36 22.80 -7.19
C ALA A 267 -20.57 22.22 -5.78
N ASP A 268 -21.69 22.54 -5.11
CA ASP A 268 -22.00 22.03 -3.78
C ASP A 268 -22.31 20.53 -3.84
N GLY A 269 -23.08 20.12 -4.85
CA GLY A 269 -23.37 18.70 -5.13
C GLY A 269 -22.12 17.87 -5.40
N ILE A 270 -21.22 18.35 -6.27
CA ILE A 270 -19.93 17.71 -6.55
C ILE A 270 -19.13 17.57 -5.26
N ALA A 271 -18.99 18.65 -4.48
CA ALA A 271 -18.21 18.64 -3.26
C ALA A 271 -18.71 17.60 -2.24
N MET A 272 -20.04 17.50 -2.06
CA MET A 272 -20.64 16.53 -1.16
C MET A 272 -20.48 15.09 -1.64
N ARG A 273 -20.59 14.82 -2.95
CA ARG A 273 -20.32 13.49 -3.53
C ARG A 273 -18.86 13.08 -3.31
N VAL A 274 -17.92 13.98 -3.58
CA VAL A 274 -16.48 13.74 -3.37
C VAL A 274 -16.17 13.43 -1.92
N ILE A 275 -16.66 14.24 -0.97
CA ILE A 275 -16.43 14.02 0.46
C ILE A 275 -17.00 12.65 0.88
N ALA A 276 -18.22 12.32 0.43
CA ALA A 276 -18.90 11.10 0.80
C ALA A 276 -18.20 9.83 0.27
N ASP A 277 -17.66 9.86 -0.95
CA ASP A 277 -16.85 8.76 -1.48
C ASP A 277 -15.51 8.67 -0.74
N HIS A 278 -14.76 9.76 -0.69
CA HIS A 278 -13.38 9.73 -0.21
C HIS A 278 -13.26 9.37 1.27
N ILE A 279 -14.23 9.75 2.12
CA ILE A 279 -14.21 9.33 3.52
C ILE A 279 -14.34 7.81 3.66
N ARG A 280 -15.12 7.14 2.79
CA ARG A 280 -15.23 5.68 2.79
C ARG A 280 -13.87 5.07 2.47
N THR A 281 -13.23 5.51 1.39
CA THR A 281 -11.91 5.05 0.96
C THR A 281 -10.84 5.21 2.03
N LEU A 282 -10.74 6.41 2.62
CA LEU A 282 -9.78 6.70 3.68
C LEU A 282 -10.03 5.81 4.90
N SER A 283 -11.28 5.70 5.34
CA SER A 283 -11.62 4.95 6.54
C SER A 283 -11.32 3.47 6.40
N PHE A 284 -11.69 2.84 5.28
CA PHE A 284 -11.42 1.43 5.05
C PHE A 284 -9.93 1.13 4.84
N ALA A 285 -9.21 2.00 4.11
CA ALA A 285 -7.78 1.83 3.94
C ALA A 285 -7.02 1.97 5.27
N ILE A 286 -7.41 2.92 6.12
CA ILE A 286 -6.81 3.09 7.45
C ILE A 286 -7.19 1.95 8.40
N ALA A 287 -8.44 1.49 8.38
CA ALA A 287 -8.88 0.33 9.15
C ALA A 287 -8.06 -0.92 8.83
N ASP A 288 -7.70 -1.09 7.56
CA ASP A 288 -6.88 -2.20 7.07
C ASP A 288 -5.36 -1.95 7.22
N GLY A 289 -4.95 -0.83 7.82
CA GLY A 289 -3.56 -0.55 8.22
C GLY A 289 -2.74 0.36 7.30
N ALA A 290 -3.34 0.99 6.29
CA ALA A 290 -2.65 1.95 5.43
C ALA A 290 -2.72 3.36 6.02
N ILE A 291 -1.66 4.15 5.84
CA ILE A 291 -1.58 5.52 6.37
C ILE A 291 -1.21 6.48 5.25
N PRO A 292 -1.84 7.68 5.17
CA PRO A 292 -1.39 8.75 4.27
C PRO A 292 0.11 9.02 4.41
N GLY A 293 0.81 9.13 3.28
CA GLY A 293 2.27 9.16 3.22
C GLY A 293 2.81 9.78 1.94
N ASN A 294 4.12 9.77 1.76
CA ASN A 294 4.78 10.33 0.56
C ASN A 294 4.90 9.35 -0.61
N GLU A 295 4.75 8.04 -0.37
CA GLU A 295 5.05 7.00 -1.36
C GLU A 295 3.97 5.90 -1.39
N GLY A 296 3.94 5.15 -2.50
CA GLY A 296 3.09 3.97 -2.68
C GLY A 296 1.62 4.21 -2.33
N ARG A 297 1.04 3.31 -1.54
CA ARG A 297 -0.35 3.40 -1.05
C ARG A 297 -0.60 4.69 -0.25
N GLY A 298 0.37 5.08 0.58
CA GLY A 298 0.25 6.27 1.41
C GLY A 298 0.13 7.54 0.58
N TYR A 299 0.87 7.63 -0.53
CA TYR A 299 0.74 8.75 -1.46
C TYR A 299 -0.67 8.86 -2.05
N VAL A 300 -1.25 7.74 -2.47
CA VAL A 300 -2.63 7.70 -3.00
C VAL A 300 -3.63 8.16 -1.96
N LEU A 301 -3.56 7.64 -0.73
CA LEU A 301 -4.47 8.04 0.36
C LEU A 301 -4.33 9.52 0.72
N ARG A 302 -3.09 10.03 0.74
CA ARG A 302 -2.84 11.45 0.95
C ARG A 302 -3.50 12.30 -0.13
N ARG A 303 -3.39 11.92 -1.41
CA ARG A 303 -4.05 12.60 -2.53
C ARG A 303 -5.57 12.63 -2.36
N ILE A 304 -6.18 11.49 -2.02
CA ILE A 304 -7.63 11.37 -1.75
C ILE A 304 -8.04 12.31 -0.61
N LEU A 305 -7.31 12.31 0.52
CA LEU A 305 -7.62 13.17 1.66
C LEU A 305 -7.53 14.66 1.29
N ARG A 306 -6.47 15.05 0.60
CA ARG A 306 -6.26 16.45 0.17
C ARG A 306 -7.33 16.91 -0.80
N ARG A 307 -7.76 16.05 -1.73
CA ARG A 307 -8.90 16.31 -2.62
C ARG A 307 -10.18 16.51 -1.81
N ALA A 308 -10.50 15.62 -0.87
CA ALA A 308 -11.68 15.76 -0.01
C ALA A 308 -11.65 17.06 0.81
N ALA A 309 -10.51 17.41 1.41
CA ALA A 309 -10.32 18.64 2.18
C ALA A 309 -10.47 19.90 1.30
N ARG A 310 -10.02 19.85 0.04
CA ARG A 310 -10.21 20.92 -0.94
C ARG A 310 -11.69 21.16 -1.25
N TYR A 311 -12.47 20.10 -1.44
CA TYR A 311 -13.92 20.23 -1.66
C TYR A 311 -14.67 20.62 -0.38
N ALA A 312 -14.22 20.19 0.80
CA ALA A 312 -14.71 20.72 2.06
C ALA A 312 -14.49 22.24 2.15
N ARG A 313 -13.34 22.74 1.70
CA ARG A 313 -13.09 24.17 1.61
C ARG A 313 -14.07 24.89 0.66
N ASN A 314 -14.50 24.27 -0.44
CA ASN A 314 -15.52 24.84 -1.34
C ASN A 314 -16.87 25.04 -0.63
N LEU A 315 -17.22 24.15 0.29
CA LEU A 315 -18.43 24.27 1.11
C LEU A 315 -18.30 25.31 2.25
N GLY A 316 -17.12 25.89 2.43
CA GLY A 316 -16.85 26.95 3.40
C GLY A 316 -16.14 26.50 4.67
N PHE A 317 -15.76 25.23 4.78
CA PHE A 317 -15.03 24.73 5.94
C PHE A 317 -13.63 25.36 6.04
N ARG A 318 -13.27 25.81 7.25
CA ARG A 318 -11.94 26.35 7.57
C ARG A 318 -11.18 25.53 8.61
N GLU A 319 -11.88 24.62 9.26
CA GLU A 319 -11.37 23.72 10.27
C GLU A 319 -11.56 22.27 9.78
N PRO A 320 -10.78 21.31 10.32
CA PRO A 320 -10.89 19.92 9.95
C PRO A 320 -12.28 19.35 10.21
N VAL A 321 -12.87 18.76 9.17
CA VAL A 321 -14.26 18.28 9.19
C VAL A 321 -14.40 16.84 8.73
N LEU A 322 -13.45 16.30 7.95
CA LEU A 322 -13.59 14.99 7.32
C LEU A 322 -13.74 13.89 8.36
N TRP A 323 -12.92 13.91 9.41
CA TRP A 323 -12.93 12.92 10.49
C TRP A 323 -14.30 12.79 11.20
N LYS A 324 -15.15 13.82 11.19
CA LYS A 324 -16.48 13.78 11.82
C LYS A 324 -17.43 12.77 11.14
N HIS A 325 -17.17 12.42 9.89
CA HIS A 325 -17.99 11.50 9.11
C HIS A 325 -17.71 10.03 9.44
N VAL A 326 -16.58 9.72 10.10
CA VAL A 326 -16.19 8.34 10.43
C VAL A 326 -17.23 7.67 11.33
N THR A 327 -17.85 8.43 12.24
CA THR A 327 -18.91 7.91 13.11
C THR A 327 -20.12 7.44 12.31
N VAL A 328 -20.60 8.25 11.36
CA VAL A 328 -21.73 7.90 10.49
C VAL A 328 -21.40 6.66 9.66
N LEU A 329 -20.16 6.54 9.18
CA LEU A 329 -19.72 5.37 8.45
C LEU A 329 -19.72 4.10 9.31
N CYS A 330 -19.29 4.19 10.57
CA CYS A 330 -19.36 3.09 11.53
C CYS A 330 -20.81 2.64 11.75
N ASP A 331 -21.74 3.59 11.90
CA ASP A 331 -23.16 3.30 12.12
C ASP A 331 -23.82 2.63 10.90
N THR A 332 -23.41 3.01 9.69
CA THR A 332 -24.02 2.50 8.45
C THR A 332 -23.42 1.16 8.00
N MET A 333 -22.10 1.00 8.12
CA MET A 333 -21.34 -0.12 7.53
C MET A 333 -20.69 -1.07 8.55
N GLY A 334 -20.62 -0.70 9.83
CA GLY A 334 -19.85 -1.43 10.84
C GLY A 334 -20.40 -2.82 11.22
N ASP A 335 -21.69 -3.07 10.95
CA ASP A 335 -22.30 -4.40 11.11
C ASP A 335 -21.69 -5.43 10.13
N VAL A 336 -21.27 -4.95 8.95
CA VAL A 336 -20.69 -5.78 7.88
C VAL A 336 -19.17 -5.80 7.97
N PHE A 337 -18.58 -4.67 8.34
CA PHE A 337 -17.13 -4.46 8.40
C PHE A 337 -16.72 -4.00 9.81
N PRO A 338 -16.63 -4.92 10.79
CA PRO A 338 -16.40 -4.57 12.19
C PRO A 338 -15.06 -3.86 12.45
N GLU A 339 -14.08 -4.02 11.55
CA GLU A 339 -12.77 -3.37 11.64
C GLU A 339 -12.84 -1.84 11.66
N ILE A 340 -13.83 -1.22 10.99
CA ILE A 340 -13.97 0.25 11.02
C ILE A 340 -14.41 0.75 12.39
N ILE A 341 -15.19 -0.05 13.13
CA ILE A 341 -15.56 0.24 14.51
C ILE A 341 -14.35 0.06 15.41
N ALA A 342 -13.64 -1.07 15.26
CA ALA A 342 -12.45 -1.39 16.05
C ALA A 342 -11.35 -0.32 15.91
N GLN A 343 -11.19 0.23 14.70
CA GLN A 343 -10.17 1.22 14.37
C GLN A 343 -10.67 2.67 14.38
N ARG A 344 -11.93 2.94 14.79
CA ARG A 344 -12.57 4.26 14.70
C ARG A 344 -11.68 5.39 15.24
N SER A 345 -11.16 5.24 16.46
CA SER A 345 -10.34 6.28 17.08
C SER A 345 -9.05 6.57 16.31
N ILE A 346 -8.43 5.55 15.71
CA ILE A 346 -7.22 5.69 14.91
C ILE A 346 -7.54 6.37 13.58
N ILE A 347 -8.63 5.94 12.92
CA ILE A 347 -9.12 6.55 11.67
C ILE A 347 -9.40 8.04 11.88
N GLU A 348 -10.16 8.40 12.92
CA GLU A 348 -10.50 9.79 13.24
C GLU A 348 -9.24 10.64 13.49
N ARG A 349 -8.26 10.13 14.26
CA ARG A 349 -7.00 10.83 14.53
C ARG A 349 -6.17 11.06 13.28
N ILE A 350 -5.97 10.02 12.47
CA ILE A 350 -5.16 10.10 11.23
C ILE A 350 -5.76 11.10 10.25
N ILE A 351 -7.06 10.98 9.98
CA ILE A 351 -7.73 11.87 9.02
C ILE A 351 -7.68 13.32 9.51
N ARG A 352 -7.93 13.53 10.82
CA ARG A 352 -7.88 14.87 11.41
C ARG A 352 -6.48 15.48 11.34
N ALA A 353 -5.44 14.74 11.73
CA ALA A 353 -4.07 15.25 11.76
C ALA A 353 -3.57 15.64 10.35
N GLU A 354 -3.80 14.79 9.35
CA GLU A 354 -3.40 15.09 7.97
C GLU A 354 -4.23 16.26 7.39
N GLU A 355 -5.54 16.34 7.71
CA GLU A 355 -6.38 17.47 7.29
C GLU A 355 -5.92 18.79 7.94
N GLU A 356 -5.62 18.80 9.25
CA GLU A 356 -5.06 19.96 9.97
C GLU A 356 -3.77 20.44 9.33
N SER A 357 -2.83 19.52 9.08
CA SER A 357 -1.56 19.85 8.43
C SER A 357 -1.78 20.42 7.03
N PHE A 358 -2.70 19.82 6.26
CA PHE A 358 -2.93 20.20 4.88
C PHE A 358 -3.66 21.54 4.74
N LEU A 359 -4.59 21.88 5.64
CA LEU A 359 -5.33 23.15 5.57
C LEU A 359 -4.39 24.37 5.60
N VAL A 360 -3.29 24.30 6.34
CA VAL A 360 -2.25 25.34 6.38
C VAL A 360 -1.57 25.50 5.01
N THR A 361 -1.23 24.37 4.37
CA THR A 361 -0.63 24.31 3.03
C THR A 361 -1.62 24.82 1.97
N LEU A 362 -2.88 24.38 2.05
CA LEU A 362 -3.93 24.70 1.10
C LEU A 362 -4.19 26.21 1.01
N GLU A 363 -4.24 26.91 2.15
CA GLU A 363 -4.50 28.36 2.16
C GLU A 363 -3.39 29.15 1.47
N ARG A 364 -2.12 28.78 1.71
CA ARG A 364 -0.96 29.40 1.05
C ARG A 364 -0.94 29.09 -0.44
N GLY A 365 -1.18 27.82 -0.79
CA GLY A 365 -1.20 27.35 -2.18
C GLY A 365 -2.28 28.00 -3.03
N LEU A 366 -3.52 28.09 -2.52
CA LEU A 366 -4.63 28.75 -3.22
C LEU A 366 -4.32 30.23 -3.51
N THR A 367 -3.79 30.95 -2.52
CA THR A 367 -3.41 32.36 -2.69
C THR A 367 -2.36 32.54 -3.79
N LYS A 368 -1.34 31.68 -3.81
CA LYS A 368 -0.28 31.72 -4.84
C LYS A 368 -0.83 31.33 -6.21
N PHE A 369 -1.63 30.28 -6.30
CA PHE A 369 -2.27 29.83 -7.55
C PHE A 369 -3.16 30.94 -8.15
N ASP A 370 -3.94 31.63 -7.32
CA ASP A 370 -4.76 32.77 -7.75
C ASP A 370 -3.90 33.91 -8.31
N ASN A 371 -2.79 34.25 -7.65
CA ASN A 371 -1.88 35.29 -8.13
C ASN A 371 -1.25 34.93 -9.49
N LEU A 372 -0.87 33.67 -9.67
CA LEU A 372 -0.27 33.17 -10.92
C LEU A 372 -1.26 33.19 -12.09
N THR A 373 -2.54 32.91 -11.83
CA THR A 373 -3.58 32.81 -12.86
C THR A 373 -4.32 34.13 -13.12
N GLN A 374 -4.19 35.14 -12.25
CA GLN A 374 -4.76 36.48 -12.45
C GLN A 374 -3.94 37.36 -13.42
N SER A 375 -2.66 37.05 -13.66
CA SER A 375 -1.85 37.68 -14.70
C SER A 375 -2.32 37.24 -16.09
N ALA A 376 -3.20 38.04 -16.70
CA ALA A 376 -3.94 37.72 -17.92
C ALA A 376 -3.06 37.33 -19.14
N GLY A 377 -3.46 36.25 -19.82
CA GLY A 377 -3.02 35.91 -21.19
C GLY A 377 -2.58 34.45 -21.41
N THR A 378 -2.46 33.65 -20.36
CA THR A 378 -1.96 32.27 -20.47
C THR A 378 -3.10 31.25 -20.48
N SER A 379 -3.06 30.33 -21.45
CA SER A 379 -3.94 29.14 -21.53
C SER A 379 -3.41 27.96 -20.70
N ALA A 380 -2.31 28.16 -19.98
CA ALA A 380 -1.60 27.14 -19.24
C ALA A 380 -0.87 27.72 -18.02
N VAL A 381 -0.76 26.93 -16.96
CA VAL A 381 0.16 27.12 -15.83
C VAL A 381 1.51 26.53 -16.25
N SER A 382 2.60 27.30 -16.11
CA SER A 382 3.94 26.81 -16.48
C SER A 382 4.40 25.68 -15.55
N GLY A 383 5.31 24.83 -16.02
CA GLY A 383 5.86 23.77 -15.19
C GLY A 383 6.73 24.33 -14.07
N ALA A 384 7.37 25.48 -14.31
CA ALA A 384 8.09 26.23 -13.28
C ALA A 384 7.17 26.73 -12.15
N ASP A 385 5.99 27.26 -12.47
CA ASP A 385 5.03 27.72 -11.47
C ASP A 385 4.43 26.54 -10.68
N ALA A 386 4.08 25.45 -11.38
CA ALA A 386 3.62 24.22 -10.75
C ALA A 386 4.70 23.61 -9.85
N PHE A 387 5.97 23.69 -10.26
CA PHE A 387 7.11 23.23 -9.47
C PHE A 387 7.34 24.14 -8.26
N GLU A 388 7.21 25.47 -8.38
CA GLU A 388 7.29 26.39 -7.24
C GLU A 388 6.17 26.10 -6.21
N LEU A 389 4.93 25.91 -6.68
CA LEU A 389 3.79 25.52 -5.84
C LEU A 389 4.09 24.24 -5.06
N TYR A 390 4.64 23.23 -5.71
CA TYR A 390 5.02 21.97 -5.08
C TYR A 390 6.20 22.11 -4.11
N ASP A 391 7.35 22.59 -4.59
CA ASP A 391 8.62 22.57 -3.87
C ASP A 391 8.67 23.60 -2.72
N THR A 392 8.15 24.80 -2.96
CA THR A 392 8.21 25.90 -1.98
C THR A 392 7.00 25.92 -1.06
N PHE A 393 5.80 25.67 -1.60
CA PHE A 393 4.56 25.82 -0.85
C PHE A 393 3.94 24.49 -0.42
N GLY A 394 4.49 23.34 -0.84
CA GLY A 394 3.96 22.01 -0.54
C GLY A 394 2.61 21.72 -1.24
N PHE A 395 2.23 22.57 -2.20
CA PHE A 395 0.96 22.50 -2.91
C PHE A 395 1.08 21.50 -4.07
N PRO A 396 0.40 20.35 -4.00
CA PRO A 396 0.75 19.22 -4.84
C PRO A 396 0.26 19.41 -6.29
N LEU A 397 0.93 18.74 -7.24
CA LEU A 397 0.66 18.88 -8.67
C LEU A 397 -0.79 18.52 -9.02
N ASP A 398 -1.33 17.46 -8.43
CA ASP A 398 -2.70 16.99 -8.67
C ASP A 398 -3.75 18.06 -8.34
N LEU A 399 -3.56 18.83 -7.27
CA LEU A 399 -4.44 19.94 -6.94
C LEU A 399 -4.23 21.14 -7.87
N THR A 400 -3.02 21.34 -8.36
CA THR A 400 -2.71 22.37 -9.36
C THR A 400 -3.42 22.06 -10.68
N GLU A 401 -3.36 20.80 -11.13
CA GLU A 401 -4.09 20.30 -12.31
C GLU A 401 -5.60 20.41 -12.14
N LEU A 402 -6.13 20.03 -10.96
CA LEU A 402 -7.56 20.14 -10.66
C LEU A 402 -8.03 21.61 -10.76
N LEU A 403 -7.34 22.53 -10.10
CA LEU A 403 -7.68 23.96 -10.13
C LEU A 403 -7.51 24.58 -11.52
N ALA A 404 -6.50 24.16 -12.28
CA ALA A 404 -6.30 24.59 -13.65
C ALA A 404 -7.49 24.15 -14.52
N ARG A 405 -7.90 22.88 -14.41
CA ARG A 405 -9.04 22.31 -15.15
C ARG A 405 -10.35 23.04 -14.84
N GLU A 406 -10.62 23.36 -13.58
CA GLU A 406 -11.80 24.15 -13.16
C GLU A 406 -11.84 25.55 -13.81
N ARG A 407 -10.68 26.09 -14.21
CA ARG A 407 -10.54 27.39 -14.89
C ARG A 407 -10.39 27.27 -16.41
N GLY A 408 -10.47 26.06 -16.96
CA GLY A 408 -10.20 25.81 -18.39
C GLY A 408 -8.73 26.03 -18.78
N LEU A 409 -7.80 25.92 -17.83
CA LEU A 409 -6.36 25.99 -18.03
C LEU A 409 -5.74 24.59 -18.07
N THR A 410 -4.57 24.48 -18.69
CA THR A 410 -3.72 23.28 -18.66
C THR A 410 -2.51 23.50 -17.75
N VAL A 411 -1.77 22.44 -17.42
CA VAL A 411 -0.49 22.53 -16.68
C VAL A 411 0.60 21.90 -17.53
N ASP A 412 1.77 22.54 -17.65
CA ASP A 412 2.93 21.95 -18.32
C ASP A 412 3.61 20.93 -17.40
N ILE A 413 3.11 19.70 -17.44
CA ILE A 413 3.60 18.57 -16.64
C ILE A 413 5.03 18.18 -17.04
N ALA A 414 5.37 18.27 -18.33
CA ALA A 414 6.68 17.86 -18.82
C ALA A 414 7.80 18.77 -18.28
N GLU A 415 7.57 20.08 -18.24
CA GLU A 415 8.51 21.01 -17.60
C GLU A 415 8.59 20.80 -16.09
N TYR A 416 7.46 20.56 -15.41
CA TYR A 416 7.43 20.23 -13.98
C TYR A 416 8.29 19.00 -13.67
N GLU A 417 8.12 17.91 -14.41
CA GLU A 417 8.85 16.66 -14.21
C GLU A 417 10.35 16.84 -14.43
N ARG A 418 10.74 17.62 -15.44
CA ARG A 418 12.15 17.96 -15.68
C ARG A 418 12.76 18.69 -14.48
N LEU A 419 12.08 19.70 -13.94
CA LEU A 419 12.55 20.46 -12.77
C LEU A 419 12.63 19.60 -11.50
N LEU A 420 11.67 18.68 -11.34
CA LEU A 420 11.67 17.72 -10.25
C LEU A 420 12.85 16.75 -10.34
N GLU A 421 13.17 16.24 -11.52
CA GLU A 421 14.34 15.36 -11.69
C GLU A 421 15.64 16.14 -11.49
N GLU A 422 15.76 17.38 -11.98
CA GLU A 422 16.91 18.25 -11.71
C GLU A 422 17.11 18.52 -10.21
N GLN A 423 16.04 18.64 -9.42
CA GLN A 423 16.12 18.73 -7.96
C GLN A 423 16.60 17.41 -7.33
N ARG A 424 16.10 16.26 -7.80
CA ARG A 424 16.52 14.94 -7.33
C ARG A 424 17.98 14.68 -7.64
N GLU A 425 18.45 15.01 -8.84
CA GLU A 425 19.85 14.89 -9.24
C GLU A 425 20.75 15.77 -8.38
N ARG A 426 20.38 17.03 -8.15
CA ARG A 426 21.12 17.92 -7.21
C ARG A 426 21.22 17.32 -5.81
N SER A 427 20.13 16.75 -5.31
CA SER A 427 20.09 16.09 -4.00
C SER A 427 20.96 14.83 -3.95
N ARG A 428 20.98 14.02 -5.03
CA ARG A 428 21.85 12.84 -5.18
C ARG A 428 23.32 13.23 -5.29
N ALA A 429 23.65 14.28 -6.04
CA ALA A 429 25.01 14.79 -6.19
C ALA A 429 25.57 15.33 -4.87
N ALA A 430 24.73 16.02 -4.07
CA ALA A 430 25.10 16.43 -2.71
C ALA A 430 25.38 15.22 -1.81
N ARG A 431 24.63 14.12 -1.95
CA ARG A 431 24.85 12.85 -1.23
C ARG A 431 26.15 12.15 -1.65
N LYS A 432 26.45 12.12 -2.96
CA LYS A 432 27.70 11.56 -3.51
C LYS A 432 28.95 12.32 -3.06
N SER A 433 28.84 13.60 -2.71
CA SER A 433 30.01 14.34 -2.18
C SER A 433 30.53 13.83 -0.83
N HIS A 434 29.76 12.97 -0.13
CA HIS A 434 30.20 12.26 1.08
C HIS A 434 30.64 10.80 0.85
N VAL A 435 30.48 10.26 -0.36
CA VAL A 435 30.90 8.90 -0.73
C VAL A 435 31.73 9.03 -2.00
N GLN A 436 33.05 9.20 -1.85
CA GLN A 436 33.97 8.97 -2.97
C GLN A 436 33.91 7.48 -3.32
N ASP A 437 33.12 7.16 -4.35
CA ASP A 437 33.21 5.90 -5.10
C ASP A 437 34.63 5.82 -5.68
N VAL A 438 35.52 5.16 -4.96
CA VAL A 438 36.74 4.60 -5.53
C VAL A 438 36.27 3.37 -6.31
N GLU A 439 36.42 3.39 -7.64
CA GLU A 439 36.21 2.22 -8.50
C GLU A 439 37.03 1.06 -7.92
N THR A 440 36.37 0.16 -7.19
CA THR A 440 37.03 -1.01 -6.60
C THR A 440 36.91 -2.13 -7.61
N GLU A 441 38.04 -2.60 -8.13
CA GLU A 441 38.12 -3.75 -9.02
C GLU A 441 37.32 -4.93 -8.44
N SER A 442 36.62 -5.68 -9.29
CA SER A 442 35.93 -6.90 -8.85
C SER A 442 36.95 -7.91 -8.34
N LEU A 443 37.02 -8.11 -7.03
CA LEU A 443 37.91 -9.08 -6.39
C LEU A 443 37.19 -10.42 -6.25
N ASP A 444 37.73 -11.47 -6.86
CA ASP A 444 37.22 -12.85 -6.74
C ASP A 444 37.82 -13.53 -5.49
N VAL A 445 37.54 -12.95 -4.32
CA VAL A 445 38.02 -13.44 -3.01
C VAL A 445 36.88 -13.40 -1.98
N THR A 446 36.93 -14.30 -1.01
CA THR A 446 35.93 -14.43 0.05
C THR A 446 36.59 -14.23 1.41
N THR A 447 35.96 -13.42 2.28
CA THR A 447 36.40 -13.26 3.68
C THR A 447 35.40 -13.93 4.62
N THR A 448 35.88 -14.78 5.52
CA THR A 448 35.09 -15.36 6.60
C THR A 448 34.93 -14.34 7.73
N PHE A 449 33.71 -13.92 8.01
CA PHE A 449 33.43 -13.01 9.12
C PHE A 449 33.39 -13.77 10.46
N THR A 450 34.28 -13.40 11.39
CA THR A 450 34.39 -13.99 12.74
C THR A 450 33.87 -13.05 13.85
N GLY A 451 33.49 -11.82 13.48
CA GLY A 451 33.27 -10.71 14.40
C GLY A 451 32.04 -10.80 15.29
N TYR A 452 31.23 -11.86 15.16
CA TYR A 452 30.13 -12.16 16.07
C TYR A 452 30.64 -12.67 17.43
N ASP A 453 31.69 -13.48 17.42
CA ASP A 453 32.22 -14.15 18.61
C ASP A 453 33.57 -13.58 19.04
N GLU A 454 34.33 -13.01 18.08
CA GLU A 454 35.71 -12.60 18.28
C GLU A 454 35.92 -11.10 17.97
N LEU A 455 36.81 -10.45 18.73
CA LEU A 455 37.32 -9.10 18.42
C LEU A 455 38.78 -9.14 17.94
N THR A 456 39.36 -10.33 17.88
CA THR A 456 40.73 -10.57 17.46
C THR A 456 40.79 -11.90 16.74
N THR A 457 41.31 -11.92 15.52
CA THR A 457 41.41 -13.12 14.69
C THR A 457 42.78 -13.16 14.01
N GLN A 458 43.39 -14.33 13.95
CA GLN A 458 44.58 -14.58 13.11
C GLN A 458 44.11 -14.81 11.67
N ALA A 459 44.75 -14.17 10.70
CA ALA A 459 44.32 -14.21 9.31
C ALA A 459 45.51 -14.05 8.35
N SER A 460 45.35 -14.59 7.14
CA SER A 460 46.28 -14.41 6.03
C SER A 460 45.79 -13.31 5.11
N VAL A 461 46.73 -12.46 4.67
CA VAL A 461 46.48 -11.45 3.63
C VAL A 461 46.25 -12.15 2.29
N VAL A 462 45.09 -11.93 1.67
CA VAL A 462 44.74 -12.50 0.35
C VAL A 462 44.82 -11.47 -0.79
N HIS A 463 44.76 -10.18 -0.47
CA HIS A 463 44.94 -9.10 -1.42
C HIS A 463 45.52 -7.85 -0.74
N VAL A 464 46.37 -7.12 -1.47
CA VAL A 464 46.96 -5.83 -1.04
C VAL A 464 46.84 -4.85 -2.19
N GLY A 465 46.15 -3.73 -1.95
CA GLY A 465 46.14 -2.55 -2.81
C GLY A 465 46.92 -1.38 -2.19
N ASP A 466 46.80 -0.20 -2.80
CA ASP A 466 47.52 1.00 -2.38
C ASP A 466 47.14 1.45 -0.96
N ASP A 467 45.85 1.42 -0.64
CA ASP A 467 45.28 1.77 0.68
C ASP A 467 44.27 0.71 1.17
N THR A 468 44.31 -0.49 0.61
CA THR A 468 43.36 -1.57 0.92
C THR A 468 44.05 -2.89 1.21
N VAL A 469 43.48 -3.65 2.15
CA VAL A 469 43.92 -5.01 2.48
C VAL A 469 42.70 -5.92 2.61
N VAL A 470 42.77 -7.11 2.02
CA VAL A 470 41.75 -8.15 2.20
C VAL A 470 42.38 -9.34 2.90
N LEU A 471 41.64 -9.90 3.86
CA LEU A 471 42.02 -11.05 4.66
C LEU A 471 41.11 -12.25 4.32
N ASP A 472 41.59 -13.46 4.53
CA ASP A 472 40.78 -14.68 4.43
C ASP A 472 39.74 -14.80 5.56
N ALA A 473 40.04 -14.25 6.74
CA ALA A 473 39.14 -14.10 7.88
C ALA A 473 39.25 -12.71 8.52
N SER A 474 38.12 -12.16 9.00
CA SER A 474 38.12 -10.84 9.65
C SER A 474 37.07 -10.71 10.76
N PRO A 475 37.45 -10.12 11.91
CA PRO A 475 36.50 -9.79 12.99
C PRO A 475 35.78 -8.45 12.76
N PHE A 476 36.12 -7.68 11.73
CA PHE A 476 35.56 -6.35 11.49
C PHE A 476 34.19 -6.44 10.82
N TYR A 477 33.19 -5.84 11.45
CA TYR A 477 31.83 -5.74 10.94
C TYR A 477 31.77 -4.62 9.90
N VAL A 478 31.23 -4.93 8.73
CA VAL A 478 31.02 -3.95 7.65
C VAL A 478 29.75 -3.17 7.90
N GLU A 479 29.73 -1.88 7.54
CA GLU A 479 28.53 -1.05 7.62
C GLU A 479 27.34 -1.70 6.91
N MET A 480 26.31 -2.07 7.67
CA MET A 480 25.07 -2.64 7.15
C MET A 480 23.95 -2.59 8.19
N GLY A 481 22.69 -2.52 7.74
CA GLY A 481 21.51 -2.52 8.62
C GLY A 481 21.42 -1.29 9.54
N GLY A 482 22.03 -0.17 9.16
CA GLY A 482 22.13 1.05 9.98
C GLY A 482 23.32 1.07 10.94
N GLN A 483 23.94 -0.08 11.22
CA GLN A 483 25.17 -0.16 12.03
C GLN A 483 26.38 0.28 11.24
N VAL A 484 27.13 1.28 11.76
CA VAL A 484 28.39 1.75 11.18
C VAL A 484 29.47 0.66 11.21
N GLY A 485 30.38 0.70 10.24
CA GLY A 485 31.51 -0.23 10.17
C GLY A 485 32.48 -0.08 11.35
N ASP A 486 33.22 -1.14 11.62
CA ASP A 486 34.26 -1.13 12.65
C ASP A 486 35.54 -0.42 12.23
N THR A 487 36.26 0.03 13.25
CA THR A 487 37.63 0.52 13.13
C THR A 487 38.53 -0.29 14.06
N GLY A 488 39.85 -0.22 13.84
CA GLY A 488 40.80 -1.04 14.59
C GLY A 488 42.17 -1.02 13.96
N TRP A 489 42.89 -2.14 14.02
CA TRP A 489 44.19 -2.26 13.39
C TRP A 489 44.57 -3.70 13.02
N LEU A 490 45.49 -3.84 12.07
CA LEU A 490 46.21 -5.07 11.78
C LEU A 490 47.58 -5.02 12.44
N GLU A 491 48.03 -6.15 12.99
CA GLU A 491 49.27 -6.28 13.74
C GLU A 491 50.16 -7.37 13.13
N LEU A 492 51.40 -7.01 12.76
CA LEU A 492 52.41 -7.89 12.18
C LEU A 492 53.77 -7.59 12.82
N ASP A 493 54.40 -8.57 13.47
CA ASP A 493 55.74 -8.42 14.08
C ASP A 493 55.92 -7.17 14.96
N GLY A 494 54.85 -6.74 15.65
CA GLY A 494 54.82 -5.54 16.50
C GLY A 494 54.62 -4.21 15.73
N LEU A 495 54.48 -4.26 14.41
CA LEU A 495 54.01 -3.14 13.59
C LEU A 495 52.48 -3.10 13.59
N ARG A 496 51.93 -1.88 13.62
CA ARG A 496 50.50 -1.60 13.65
C ARG A 496 50.08 -0.84 12.40
N TYR A 497 49.04 -1.34 11.76
CA TYR A 497 48.41 -0.74 10.58
C TYR A 497 46.96 -0.37 10.91
N ASP A 498 46.66 0.92 10.99
CA ASP A 498 45.31 1.36 11.38
C ASP A 498 44.29 1.08 10.28
N VAL A 499 43.18 0.45 10.67
CA VAL A 499 42.00 0.23 9.84
C VAL A 499 41.00 1.32 10.16
N VAL A 500 40.80 2.24 9.22
CA VAL A 500 39.97 3.43 9.42
C VAL A 500 38.53 3.25 8.92
N ASP A 501 38.31 2.26 8.05
CA ASP A 501 37.01 1.92 7.47
C ASP A 501 37.06 0.46 6.97
N VAL A 502 35.89 -0.19 6.87
CA VAL A 502 35.74 -1.52 6.28
C VAL A 502 34.55 -1.56 5.34
N ARG A 503 34.73 -2.14 4.16
CA ARG A 503 33.73 -2.17 3.09
C ARG A 503 33.52 -3.58 2.57
N LYS A 504 32.36 -3.84 2.00
CA LYS A 504 32.05 -5.12 1.36
C LYS A 504 32.09 -4.98 -0.16
N VAL A 505 32.89 -5.80 -0.81
CA VAL A 505 32.98 -5.90 -2.28
C VAL A 505 32.80 -7.37 -2.65
N GLY A 506 31.65 -7.72 -3.24
CA GLY A 506 31.27 -9.14 -3.38
C GLY A 506 31.18 -9.82 -2.00
N ASP A 507 31.95 -10.89 -1.83
CA ASP A 507 32.07 -11.62 -0.56
C ASP A 507 33.35 -11.26 0.24
N ALA A 508 34.11 -10.27 -0.22
CA ALA A 508 35.31 -9.79 0.44
C ALA A 508 35.00 -8.68 1.46
N ILE A 509 35.70 -8.71 2.60
CA ILE A 509 35.78 -7.56 3.53
C ILE A 509 37.08 -6.82 3.23
N VAL A 510 36.94 -5.63 2.65
CA VAL A 510 38.04 -4.75 2.29
C VAL A 510 38.32 -3.81 3.45
N HIS A 511 39.53 -3.88 4.00
CA HIS A 511 39.99 -3.02 5.09
C HIS A 511 40.69 -1.80 4.48
N ILE A 512 40.22 -0.60 4.79
CA ILE A 512 40.87 0.64 4.36
C ILE A 512 41.99 0.96 5.34
N VAL A 513 43.23 0.87 4.85
CA VAL A 513 44.46 1.01 5.61
C VAL A 513 45.31 2.08 4.94
N PRO A 514 45.41 3.31 5.50
CA PRO A 514 46.10 4.44 4.86
C PRO A 514 47.59 4.22 4.53
N SER A 515 48.20 3.17 5.09
CA SER A 515 49.53 2.71 4.72
C SER A 515 49.59 1.20 4.81
N SER A 516 49.70 0.50 3.69
CA SER A 516 49.85 -0.97 3.61
C SER A 516 51.31 -1.41 3.37
N SER A 517 52.26 -0.49 3.50
CA SER A 517 53.68 -0.73 3.18
C SER A 517 54.26 -1.89 4.01
N GLY A 518 54.79 -2.90 3.30
CA GLY A 518 55.39 -4.08 3.91
C GLY A 518 54.45 -5.28 4.04
N LEU A 519 53.15 -5.13 3.77
CA LEU A 519 52.22 -6.26 3.68
C LEU A 519 52.29 -6.87 2.28
N THR A 520 52.28 -8.20 2.21
CA THR A 520 52.26 -8.96 0.95
C THR A 520 51.20 -10.05 1.02
N VAL A 521 50.69 -10.49 -0.14
CA VAL A 521 49.79 -11.65 -0.20
C VAL A 521 50.49 -12.88 0.41
N GLY A 522 49.78 -13.59 1.29
CA GLY A 522 50.27 -14.73 2.07
C GLY A 522 50.92 -14.35 3.42
N THR A 523 50.96 -13.07 3.78
CA THR A 523 51.41 -12.64 5.12
C THR A 523 50.37 -13.01 6.18
N GLU A 524 50.79 -13.75 7.20
CA GLU A 524 50.00 -14.03 8.41
C GLU A 524 50.06 -12.84 9.37
N LEU A 525 48.91 -12.35 9.84
CA LEU A 525 48.82 -11.22 10.75
C LEU A 525 47.66 -11.38 11.74
N THR A 526 47.63 -10.52 12.76
CA THR A 526 46.51 -10.45 13.72
C THR A 526 45.63 -9.25 13.43
N ALA A 527 44.35 -9.48 13.14
CA ALA A 527 43.34 -8.43 12.94
C ALA A 527 42.65 -8.13 14.28
N ARG A 528 42.58 -6.85 14.70
CA ARG A 528 42.00 -6.43 15.99
C ARG A 528 41.00 -5.28 15.83
N VAL A 529 39.78 -5.48 16.31
CA VAL A 529 38.74 -4.44 16.37
C VAL A 529 38.95 -3.53 17.59
N ASP A 530 38.63 -2.25 17.46
CA ASP A 530 38.51 -1.32 18.59
C ASP A 530 37.35 -1.75 19.52
N ALA A 531 37.70 -2.55 20.53
CA ALA A 531 36.73 -3.17 21.43
C ALA A 531 35.85 -2.15 22.20
N PRO A 532 36.40 -1.05 22.77
CA PRO A 532 35.58 0.03 23.33
C PRO A 532 34.56 0.58 22.33
N ARG A 533 34.98 0.92 21.11
CA ARG A 533 34.08 1.47 20.09
C ARG A 533 32.99 0.46 19.70
N ARG A 534 33.37 -0.80 19.46
CA ARG A 534 32.41 -1.89 19.14
C ARG A 534 31.36 -2.04 20.24
N ARG A 535 31.77 -1.97 21.50
CA ARG A 535 30.84 -2.11 22.63
C ARG A 535 29.79 -1.00 22.63
N GLU A 536 30.18 0.26 22.41
CA GLU A 536 29.20 1.35 22.34
C GLU A 536 28.21 1.16 21.18
N ILE A 537 28.68 0.74 20.00
CA ILE A 537 27.78 0.39 18.88
C ILE A 537 26.78 -0.71 19.27
N GLN A 538 27.25 -1.78 19.93
CA GLN A 538 26.40 -2.90 20.34
C GLN A 538 25.29 -2.46 21.31
N LYS A 539 25.59 -1.51 22.21
CA LYS A 539 24.60 -0.91 23.11
C LYS A 539 23.52 -0.19 22.32
N GLU A 540 23.93 0.71 21.42
CA GLU A 540 23.03 1.50 20.59
C GLU A 540 22.18 0.60 19.67
N HIS A 541 22.76 -0.48 19.13
CA HIS A 541 22.01 -1.44 18.31
C HIS A 541 20.93 -2.15 19.12
N SER A 542 21.30 -2.63 20.31
CA SER A 542 20.36 -3.37 21.16
C SER A 542 19.27 -2.44 21.71
N ALA A 543 19.62 -1.19 22.04
CA ALA A 543 18.65 -0.15 22.37
C ALA A 543 17.68 0.14 21.21
N THR A 544 18.14 0.08 19.96
CA THR A 544 17.29 0.28 18.77
C THR A 544 16.14 -0.75 18.71
N HIS A 545 16.42 -2.02 19.01
CA HIS A 545 15.40 -3.09 19.03
C HIS A 545 14.36 -2.88 20.14
N ILE A 546 14.80 -2.43 21.33
CA ILE A 546 13.91 -2.16 22.45
C ILE A 546 13.05 -0.92 22.14
N LEU A 547 13.67 0.14 21.60
CA LEU A 547 13.01 1.38 21.19
C LEU A 547 11.92 1.11 20.14
N HIS A 548 12.21 0.28 19.14
CA HIS A 548 11.25 -0.05 18.09
C HIS A 548 9.98 -0.69 18.65
N GLU A 549 10.11 -1.67 19.55
CA GLU A 549 8.95 -2.27 20.21
C GLU A 549 8.24 -1.28 21.14
N ALA A 550 8.98 -0.47 21.89
CA ALA A 550 8.40 0.55 22.77
C ALA A 550 7.55 1.56 22.00
N LEU A 551 8.05 2.04 20.85
CA LEU A 551 7.30 2.90 19.93
C LEU A 551 6.00 2.23 19.48
N ARG A 552 6.04 0.95 19.10
CA ARG A 552 4.84 0.21 18.65
C ARG A 552 3.79 0.04 19.75
N ARG A 553 4.22 -0.16 21.00
CA ARG A 553 3.29 -0.30 22.14
C ARG A 553 2.65 1.01 22.54
N VAL A 554 3.40 2.12 22.49
CA VAL A 554 2.90 3.44 22.92
C VAL A 554 2.11 4.11 21.80
N LEU A 555 2.64 4.10 20.57
CA LEU A 555 2.06 4.84 19.45
C LEU A 555 1.12 3.99 18.60
N GLY A 556 1.31 2.68 18.54
CA GLY A 556 0.50 1.74 17.78
C GLY A 556 1.31 0.84 16.84
N THR A 557 0.70 -0.28 16.43
CA THR A 557 1.36 -1.32 15.63
C THR A 557 1.73 -0.91 14.20
N HIS A 558 1.26 0.25 13.73
CA HIS A 558 1.59 0.83 12.44
C HIS A 558 3.00 1.41 12.36
N VAL A 559 3.66 1.64 13.49
CA VAL A 559 5.04 2.12 13.51
C VAL A 559 5.95 1.06 12.87
N GLN A 560 6.60 1.45 11.78
CA GLN A 560 7.59 0.66 11.06
C GLN A 560 8.85 1.51 10.82
N GLN A 561 10.02 0.88 10.91
CA GLN A 561 11.30 1.51 10.62
C GLN A 561 11.37 1.97 9.15
N SER A 562 11.64 3.26 8.94
CA SER A 562 11.92 3.86 7.63
C SER A 562 13.38 4.27 7.46
N GLY A 563 14.18 4.21 8.52
CA GLY A 563 15.61 4.51 8.51
C GLY A 563 16.24 4.25 9.88
N SER A 564 17.53 3.91 9.90
CA SER A 564 18.28 3.68 11.13
C SER A 564 19.74 4.09 10.98
N LEU A 565 20.30 4.65 12.05
CA LEU A 565 21.74 4.86 12.24
C LEU A 565 22.09 4.34 13.63
N VAL A 566 23.12 3.51 13.71
CA VAL A 566 23.68 3.00 14.96
C VAL A 566 25.17 3.33 14.95
N ALA A 567 25.55 4.39 15.67
CA ALA A 567 26.89 4.93 15.79
C ALA A 567 27.35 4.83 17.27
N PRO A 568 28.66 4.90 17.58
CA PRO A 568 29.15 4.72 18.95
C PRO A 568 28.73 5.84 19.92
N ASP A 569 28.27 6.98 19.42
CA ASP A 569 27.87 8.15 20.21
C ASP A 569 26.34 8.36 20.26
N ARG A 570 25.58 7.70 19.37
CA ARG A 570 24.12 7.82 19.26
C ARG A 570 23.50 6.76 18.36
N LEU A 571 22.22 6.51 18.58
CA LEU A 571 21.33 5.95 17.56
C LEU A 571 20.38 7.02 16.98
N ARG A 572 19.90 6.78 15.75
CA ARG A 572 18.76 7.48 15.13
C ARG A 572 17.79 6.45 14.60
N PHE A 573 16.52 6.57 14.94
CA PHE A 573 15.46 5.68 14.45
C PHE A 573 14.38 6.51 13.76
N ASP A 574 14.27 6.35 12.45
CA ASP A 574 13.27 7.04 11.63
C ASP A 574 12.08 6.10 11.42
N PHE A 575 10.86 6.60 11.62
CA PHE A 575 9.63 5.82 11.42
C PHE A 575 8.49 6.72 10.94
N THR A 576 7.49 6.10 10.33
CA THR A 576 6.29 6.82 9.89
C THR A 576 5.29 6.91 11.03
N HIS A 577 4.93 8.13 11.41
CA HIS A 577 3.86 8.42 12.36
C HIS A 577 3.08 9.65 11.89
N PHE A 578 1.77 9.64 12.08
CA PHE A 578 0.84 10.60 11.46
C PHE A 578 0.73 11.93 12.21
N GLU A 579 1.29 12.02 13.42
CA GLU A 579 1.33 13.25 14.19
C GLU A 579 2.66 13.38 14.95
N LYS A 580 2.88 14.54 15.57
CA LYS A 580 4.03 14.73 16.45
C LYS A 580 3.78 13.97 17.75
N ILE A 581 4.76 13.17 18.18
CA ILE A 581 4.72 12.48 19.49
C ILE A 581 4.55 13.51 20.60
N ARG A 582 3.58 13.25 21.48
CA ARG A 582 3.31 14.11 22.64
C ARG A 582 4.35 13.89 23.73
N ASP A 583 4.60 14.89 24.56
CA ASP A 583 5.66 14.83 25.58
C ASP A 583 5.48 13.68 26.59
N ASP A 584 4.24 13.31 26.91
CA ASP A 584 3.91 12.16 27.76
C ASP A 584 4.09 10.81 27.06
N GLU A 585 3.77 10.72 25.77
CA GLU A 585 4.07 9.53 24.95
C GLU A 585 5.58 9.35 24.81
N MET A 586 6.32 10.43 24.56
CA MET A 586 7.77 10.42 24.48
C MET A 586 8.40 9.91 25.78
N LYS A 587 7.90 10.42 26.92
CA LYS A 587 8.31 9.95 28.23
C LYS A 587 7.95 8.47 28.45
N ALA A 588 6.75 8.04 28.07
CA ALA A 588 6.34 6.64 28.21
C ALA A 588 7.23 5.70 27.38
N ILE A 589 7.65 6.12 26.18
CA ILE A 589 8.60 5.37 25.35
C ILE A 589 9.95 5.26 26.06
N GLU A 590 10.51 6.39 26.52
CA GLU A 590 11.80 6.42 27.23
C GLU A 590 11.78 5.57 28.51
N ASP A 591 10.71 5.68 29.30
CA ASP A 591 10.50 4.92 30.53
C ASP A 591 10.44 3.41 30.24
N LEU A 592 9.71 3.00 29.19
CA LEU A 592 9.57 1.59 28.80
C LEU A 592 10.87 0.98 28.28
N VAL A 593 11.66 1.75 27.52
CA VAL A 593 12.99 1.29 27.07
C VAL A 593 13.91 1.08 28.27
N ASN A 594 13.95 2.05 29.18
CA ASN A 594 14.78 1.95 30.38
C ASN A 594 14.30 0.84 31.34
N GLU A 595 13.00 0.60 31.46
CA GLU A 595 12.45 -0.54 32.21
C GLU A 595 13.04 -1.86 31.72
N LYS A 596 13.01 -2.11 30.40
CA LYS A 596 13.57 -3.32 29.78
C LYS A 596 15.09 -3.41 29.90
N ILE A 597 15.79 -2.27 29.93
CA ILE A 597 17.22 -2.23 30.23
C ILE A 597 17.48 -2.66 31.68
N PHE A 598 16.71 -2.14 32.64
CA PHE A 598 16.88 -2.44 34.06
C PHE A 598 16.45 -3.86 34.45
N GLU A 599 15.54 -4.49 33.69
CA GLU A 599 15.21 -5.91 33.83
C GLU A 599 16.43 -6.84 33.64
N SER A 600 17.53 -6.35 33.04
CA SER A 600 18.78 -7.10 32.86
C SER A 600 18.55 -8.44 32.13
N ILE A 601 17.89 -8.37 30.97
CA ILE A 601 17.47 -9.51 30.16
C ILE A 601 18.65 -10.04 29.35
N ASP A 602 18.83 -11.36 29.32
CA ASP A 602 19.80 -12.01 28.44
C ASP A 602 19.35 -11.95 26.98
N VAL A 603 20.26 -11.53 26.10
CA VAL A 603 20.01 -11.43 24.66
C VAL A 603 20.34 -12.76 24.00
N HIS A 604 19.31 -13.42 23.46
CA HIS A 604 19.45 -14.72 22.80
C HIS A 604 19.55 -14.54 21.30
N ILE A 605 20.53 -15.20 20.68
CA ILE A 605 20.82 -15.08 19.26
C ILE A 605 20.96 -16.47 18.67
N GLU A 606 20.19 -16.74 17.61
CA GLU A 606 20.20 -18.03 16.94
C GLU A 606 20.21 -17.87 15.43
N GLU A 607 20.98 -18.71 14.74
CA GLU A 607 20.82 -18.91 13.31
C GLU A 607 19.86 -20.07 13.02
N MET A 608 18.89 -19.83 12.16
CA MET A 608 17.92 -20.85 11.80
C MET A 608 17.41 -20.68 10.36
N ASP A 609 16.72 -21.71 9.89
CA ASP A 609 16.01 -21.69 8.61
C ASP A 609 14.94 -20.59 8.60
N ILE A 610 14.85 -19.82 7.51
CA ILE A 610 13.91 -18.70 7.39
C ILE A 610 12.45 -19.12 7.59
N THR A 611 12.09 -20.34 7.20
CA THR A 611 10.73 -20.88 7.36
C THR A 611 10.39 -21.10 8.84
N LYS A 612 11.37 -21.57 9.62
CA LYS A 612 11.22 -21.70 11.08
C LYS A 612 11.19 -20.34 11.76
N ALA A 613 12.09 -19.43 11.37
CA ALA A 613 12.15 -18.08 11.93
C ALA A 613 10.82 -17.33 11.75
N ARG A 614 10.17 -17.47 10.58
CA ARG A 614 8.85 -16.87 10.28
C ARG A 614 7.70 -17.42 11.12
N SER A 615 7.87 -18.60 11.71
CA SER A 615 6.85 -19.20 12.59
C SER A 615 6.93 -18.70 14.03
N ILE A 616 7.98 -17.96 14.40
CA ILE A 616 8.14 -17.41 15.74
C ILE A 616 7.11 -16.27 15.93
N PRO A 617 6.26 -16.33 16.97
CA PRO A 617 5.32 -15.26 17.28
C PRO A 617 6.05 -13.92 17.47
N ASN A 618 5.47 -12.84 16.94
CA ASN A 618 5.99 -11.47 17.06
C ASN A 618 7.38 -11.22 16.44
N ALA A 619 7.94 -12.19 15.71
CA ALA A 619 9.18 -11.99 14.99
C ALA A 619 9.01 -10.92 13.91
N LYS A 620 9.79 -9.84 14.03
CA LYS A 620 9.74 -8.72 13.12
C LYS A 620 10.70 -8.96 11.95
N MET A 621 10.18 -8.72 10.76
CA MET A 621 10.94 -8.66 9.52
C MET A 621 10.83 -7.25 8.97
N PHE A 622 11.95 -6.67 8.56
CA PHE A 622 11.95 -5.38 7.87
C PHE A 622 11.59 -5.58 6.40
N PHE A 623 10.62 -4.80 5.93
CA PHE A 623 10.07 -4.89 4.58
C PHE A 623 11.07 -4.31 3.56
N GLY A 624 11.42 -5.08 2.53
CA GLY A 624 12.39 -4.69 1.50
C GLY A 624 13.77 -5.34 1.60
N ASP A 625 14.09 -5.93 2.76
CA ASP A 625 15.36 -6.66 2.94
C ASP A 625 15.34 -8.03 2.25
N LYS A 626 16.45 -8.36 1.60
CA LYS A 626 16.67 -9.69 1.00
C LYS A 626 17.27 -10.60 2.07
N TYR A 627 16.49 -11.59 2.49
CA TYR A 627 16.94 -12.64 3.41
C TYR A 627 17.37 -13.89 2.64
N GLY A 628 18.44 -14.54 3.08
CA GLY A 628 18.83 -15.86 2.58
C GLY A 628 18.00 -17.00 3.21
N ASP A 629 18.31 -18.24 2.84
CA ASP A 629 17.63 -19.45 3.36
C ASP A 629 17.84 -19.63 4.88
N ARG A 630 18.94 -19.09 5.40
CA ARG A 630 19.23 -19.01 6.83
C ARG A 630 19.24 -17.55 7.27
N VAL A 631 18.65 -17.28 8.43
CA VAL A 631 18.56 -15.95 9.04
C VAL A 631 19.02 -16.00 10.48
N ARG A 632 19.57 -14.87 10.95
CA ARG A 632 19.95 -14.66 12.34
C ARG A 632 18.82 -13.93 13.06
N VAL A 633 18.32 -14.55 14.13
CA VAL A 633 17.22 -14.03 14.95
C VAL A 633 17.78 -13.57 16.27
N VAL A 634 17.47 -12.34 16.65
CA VAL A 634 17.87 -11.72 17.92
C VAL A 634 16.62 -11.55 18.77
N THR A 635 16.66 -12.11 19.98
CA THR A 635 15.56 -12.09 20.95
C THR A 635 16.00 -11.34 22.20
N ILE A 636 15.30 -10.25 22.50
CA ILE A 636 15.38 -9.46 23.72
C ILE A 636 13.99 -9.52 24.36
N ASP A 637 13.79 -10.53 25.22
CA ASP A 637 12.49 -10.97 25.75
C ASP A 637 11.51 -11.44 24.64
N GLU A 638 11.15 -12.73 24.69
CA GLU A 638 10.26 -13.38 23.71
C GLU A 638 8.89 -12.69 23.59
N ASN A 639 8.45 -12.01 24.64
CA ASN A 639 7.19 -11.28 24.67
C ASN A 639 7.36 -9.79 24.37
N PHE A 640 8.56 -9.34 24.01
CA PHE A 640 8.87 -7.95 23.73
C PHE A 640 9.50 -7.76 22.34
N SER A 641 10.77 -8.13 22.16
CA SER A 641 11.48 -7.89 20.89
C SER A 641 12.13 -9.15 20.35
N VAL A 642 11.63 -9.61 19.20
CA VAL A 642 12.20 -10.69 18.40
C VAL A 642 12.35 -10.16 16.98
N GLU A 643 13.58 -10.09 16.46
CA GLU A 643 13.84 -9.45 15.15
C GLU A 643 14.88 -10.22 14.34
N PHE A 644 14.76 -10.18 13.00
CA PHE A 644 15.78 -10.72 12.11
C PHE A 644 16.88 -9.66 11.96
N CYS A 645 18.06 -9.92 12.50
CA CYS A 645 19.13 -8.92 12.52
C CYS A 645 20.53 -9.56 12.40
N GLY A 646 21.28 -9.06 11.41
CA GLY A 646 22.68 -9.42 11.16
C GLY A 646 23.69 -8.63 11.98
N GLY A 647 23.26 -7.65 12.79
CA GLY A 647 24.12 -6.77 13.55
C GLY A 647 24.75 -7.39 14.80
N THR A 648 25.64 -6.63 15.41
CA THR A 648 26.28 -7.00 16.68
C THR A 648 25.48 -6.44 17.86
N HIS A 649 25.25 -7.27 18.89
CA HIS A 649 24.43 -6.91 20.06
C HIS A 649 25.20 -7.09 21.37
N VAL A 650 24.68 -6.48 22.44
CA VAL A 650 25.11 -6.79 23.81
C VAL A 650 24.65 -8.18 24.22
N ARG A 651 25.25 -8.76 25.26
CA ARG A 651 24.83 -10.07 25.78
C ARG A 651 23.70 -9.96 26.77
N ASN A 652 23.62 -8.83 27.48
CA ASN A 652 22.56 -8.54 28.43
C ASN A 652 22.11 -7.07 28.32
N THR A 653 20.82 -6.78 28.45
CA THR A 653 20.29 -5.42 28.28
C THR A 653 20.87 -4.42 29.27
N SER A 654 21.32 -4.85 30.45
CA SER A 654 21.98 -3.99 31.43
C SER A 654 23.28 -3.35 30.94
N GLU A 655 23.93 -3.94 29.92
CA GLU A 655 25.13 -3.38 29.29
C GLU A 655 24.85 -2.07 28.54
N ILE A 656 23.59 -1.81 28.15
CA ILE A 656 23.16 -0.60 27.45
C ILE A 656 23.34 0.63 28.36
N GLY A 657 23.04 0.49 29.66
CA GLY A 657 23.13 1.58 30.63
C GLY A 657 21.84 2.40 30.69
N LEU A 658 21.89 3.68 30.29
CA LEU A 658 20.73 4.58 30.31
C LEU A 658 20.39 4.98 28.89
N PHE A 659 19.13 4.82 28.50
CA PHE A 659 18.60 5.32 27.25
C PHE A 659 17.96 6.69 27.45
N ARG A 660 18.19 7.62 26.51
CA ARG A 660 17.60 8.96 26.54
C ARG A 660 17.27 9.45 25.13
N ILE A 661 16.06 9.97 24.97
CA ILE A 661 15.61 10.65 23.76
C ILE A 661 16.04 12.13 23.83
N ILE A 662 16.64 12.64 22.76
CA ILE A 662 17.25 13.98 22.68
C ILE A 662 16.36 14.96 21.92
#